data_AF-A0A0F6YKR6-F1
#
_entry.id   AF-A0A0F6YKR6-F1
#
_cell.length_a   1.000
_cell.length_b   1.000
_cell.length_c   1.000
_cell.angle_alpha   90.00
_cell.angle_beta   90.00
_cell.angle_gamma   90.00
#
_symmetry.space_group_name_H-M   'P 1'
#
loop_
_entity.id
_entity.type
_entity.pdbx_description
1 polymer ?
#
loop_
_entity_poly.entity_id
_entity_poly.type
_entity_poly.pdbx_seq_one_letter_code
_entity_poly.pdbx_strand_id
1 'polypeptide(L)'
;MDVARLLRVAALLSISLVPAMLATGCGDDDDGGTVDGGPRPDGETPDVDAQVPDGGMPDGGGGDDVMIVECPAADAPSLPGGAICETTAGDANLLITADVLMADGRVLAGGQVLVNATGSIVCADCDCASAEGASGATRVSCPDGVLSPGLVNAHEHMTYQGLPTEPTFAGTNERFEHRHDWRRGLRDHSDDFRPPGRASQAEMQWAELRMIIGGATAVNGSGGSSGLMRNLDSAGANMEGLGQAETYYQTFPLGDSGGTLRESGCSYSWEDSAERIAGEDAYTPHVSEGIDAEARNEFLCMRMEGANDLIEPQTAMIHGIGLLPSDIEHAAAEGTMLVWSPRSNISLYGDTARTPEYDRLGVPIAMGTDWIYSGSMNMLRELQCADELNAQYWDGYFSDLDLWRMATLNGAIATATDDVIGSIAPGRVADLVIFDGSVNALHRAVIDAQPENVALVLRGGEVLYGEAAVVAALPNGDACDTMDVCGSPRRACVMRETGMSLAALEAANDRKYQLFVCDGATPPDEPTCHPRRTEYPDAVVAMPSIDGSNEYDGNATADDSDGDGIANAEDNCPSMFNPIRPLDMGAQADADDDGEGDICDPCPLEADATTCEAFDPNDQDRDDVPDTTDNCPGRSNPDQMDMDDDAKGDACDVCPTRSNPGAAGCPGTIYEVQDGTFAADTRVVVRGVVTAVASNGFYAQVAEDDEDYDGEDQSGVFVFVGGDGPTQSIGDEVTIDGTVQEFFAETQISSSAASVMVTGTGTVPAPVDVTPADVTTGGARAEALEGVLVRVMNVSVTNVAPAPAGGETAPTYEFEVTGGLRIDDLFFRLTPFATAGETFTSITGVLSWRRENSKLHPRDADDVVAGTAQLLELGPPLSYVREAGASPTATFPTPLTVRLARAVPTATTVTITAGTGLTVADVIIPANAASAEVPVVGAAASSTPVTVTATLGGAMRNAQVRVLGAAETPGAFTLTPGTAVVRVGEMQAFTVTTDIPAPPGGTTITLAVDAGGAVPPSVTVPAGETTATFAFTAGASAAEGTLTATMGAVTRTADVEVSAGGAGTVVINEVDYDMPGAGDNVEFIELYNPGSTAFDLTGVIVVLVNGGAMSGPVEYGRIALSGSLDAGEYLVIARDTVTIPSSVVRVPFPGTAATDNLQNGPNDGIAILRGTELLDALTYEGPVTAVTISGTTYNLVEGTASTAQDVGSTASISRIPNGRDTNDAATDWATTAMVTPGAPNVADPDM
;
A
#
# COMPACT_ATOMS: atom_id res chain seq x y z
N MET A 1 22.23 5.09 44.61
CA MET A 1 23.18 4.95 45.74
C MET A 1 24.55 5.44 45.28
N ASP A 2 25.19 6.24 46.12
CA ASP A 2 26.55 6.83 46.06
C ASP A 2 26.89 7.79 44.89
N VAL A 3 26.91 9.13 45.04
CA VAL A 3 27.54 10.07 46.01
C VAL A 3 29.02 10.37 45.72
N ALA A 4 29.30 11.63 45.32
CA ALA A 4 30.31 12.57 45.89
C ALA A 4 30.94 13.51 44.83
N ARG A 5 30.56 14.80 44.76
CA ARG A 5 31.16 15.98 45.47
C ARG A 5 32.49 16.48 44.87
N LEU A 6 32.56 17.67 44.25
CA LEU A 6 32.50 19.07 44.75
C LEU A 6 33.90 19.74 44.84
N LEU A 7 33.98 21.04 44.47
CA LEU A 7 34.43 22.21 45.28
C LEU A 7 35.47 23.22 44.69
N ARG A 8 34.98 24.47 44.50
CA ARG A 8 35.46 25.82 44.96
C ARG A 8 35.90 26.83 43.88
N VAL A 9 35.69 28.16 43.96
CA VAL A 9 34.98 29.15 44.82
C VAL A 9 35.23 30.55 44.19
N ALA A 10 34.27 31.48 44.18
CA ALA A 10 34.38 32.85 44.76
C ALA A 10 33.17 33.76 44.41
N ALA A 11 32.65 34.41 45.45
CA ALA A 11 31.44 35.24 45.53
C ALA A 11 31.71 36.75 45.48
N LEU A 12 30.68 37.60 45.32
CA LEU A 12 30.21 38.59 46.33
C LEU A 12 29.13 39.57 45.78
N LEU A 13 27.99 39.63 46.50
CA LEU A 13 27.08 40.76 46.83
C LEU A 13 26.35 41.54 45.71
N SER A 14 25.10 42.01 45.81
CA SER A 14 23.95 41.87 46.74
C SER A 14 22.90 42.93 46.33
N ILE A 15 21.59 42.64 46.46
CA ILE A 15 20.53 43.46 47.11
C ILE A 15 19.15 43.13 46.50
N SER A 16 18.29 42.54 47.34
CA SER A 16 16.84 42.46 47.17
C SER A 16 16.18 43.78 47.60
N LEU A 17 15.02 44.13 47.03
CA LEU A 17 13.86 44.68 47.76
C LEU A 17 12.67 44.93 46.81
N VAL A 18 11.58 44.22 47.08
CA VAL A 18 10.19 44.63 46.77
C VAL A 18 9.84 45.82 47.68
N PRO A 19 9.02 46.79 47.25
CA PRO A 19 7.71 46.92 47.90
C PRO A 19 6.54 47.37 46.99
N ALA A 20 5.36 46.94 47.41
CA ALA A 20 4.02 47.39 47.04
C ALA A 20 3.74 48.88 47.32
N MET A 21 2.74 49.46 46.64
CA MET A 21 1.53 50.11 47.21
C MET A 21 0.86 51.13 46.26
N LEU A 22 -0.47 51.01 46.15
CA LEU A 22 -1.53 52.04 46.19
C LEU A 22 -1.46 53.31 45.31
N ALA A 23 -2.57 53.57 44.59
CA ALA A 23 -3.39 54.81 44.61
C ALA A 23 -4.20 54.95 43.29
N THR A 24 -5.52 54.76 43.29
CA THR A 24 -6.56 55.81 43.30
C THR A 24 -6.48 56.88 42.20
N GLY A 25 -7.57 57.01 41.41
CA GLY A 25 -8.27 58.29 41.30
C GLY A 25 -8.67 58.79 39.90
N CYS A 26 -9.98 58.68 39.65
CA CYS A 26 -10.91 59.73 39.16
C CYS A 26 -10.95 60.17 37.68
N GLY A 27 -12.20 60.32 37.22
CA GLY A 27 -12.68 61.28 36.22
C GLY A 27 -13.63 60.62 35.21
N ASP A 28 -14.94 60.54 35.49
CA ASP A 28 -15.99 61.52 35.09
C ASP A 28 -16.42 61.26 33.61
N ASP A 29 -17.67 61.24 33.16
CA ASP A 29 -18.97 61.64 33.69
C ASP A 29 -20.08 61.15 32.72
N ASP A 30 -21.32 61.22 33.20
CA ASP A 30 -22.58 61.46 32.48
C ASP A 30 -23.56 60.31 32.17
N ASP A 31 -24.50 60.23 33.12
CA ASP A 31 -25.86 59.69 33.16
C ASP A 31 -26.77 59.92 31.92
N GLY A 32 -27.68 58.96 31.71
CA GLY A 32 -29.10 59.23 32.04
C GLY A 32 -30.17 59.09 30.95
N GLY A 33 -31.20 58.28 31.26
CA GLY A 33 -32.60 58.50 30.83
C GLY A 33 -33.32 57.23 30.33
N THR A 34 -34.03 56.42 31.12
CA THR A 34 -35.33 56.59 31.84
C THR A 34 -36.61 56.63 30.97
N VAL A 35 -37.39 55.54 31.10
CA VAL A 35 -38.87 55.35 31.27
C VAL A 35 -39.94 55.53 30.14
N ASP A 36 -40.71 54.43 30.01
CA ASP A 36 -42.18 54.27 30.20
C ASP A 36 -43.21 54.60 29.08
N GLY A 37 -44.07 53.60 28.78
CA GLY A 37 -45.51 53.78 29.00
C GLY A 37 -46.53 53.69 27.84
N GLY A 38 -46.86 52.47 27.38
CA GLY A 38 -48.22 51.95 26.98
C GLY A 38 -49.02 52.59 25.81
N PRO A 39 -50.28 52.15 25.53
CA PRO A 39 -50.89 50.80 25.55
C PRO A 39 -51.61 50.42 24.21
N ARG A 40 -52.08 49.16 24.11
CA ARG A 40 -52.89 48.54 23.01
C ARG A 40 -54.26 49.23 22.75
N PRO A 41 -54.95 48.92 21.62
CA PRO A 41 -56.01 47.90 21.68
C PRO A 41 -56.21 47.01 20.42
N ASP A 42 -56.24 45.70 20.68
CA ASP A 42 -57.32 44.70 20.49
C ASP A 42 -58.02 44.49 19.13
N GLY A 43 -58.02 43.21 18.70
CA GLY A 43 -58.81 42.64 17.60
C GLY A 43 -58.67 41.13 17.41
N GLU A 44 -59.02 40.34 18.45
CA GLU A 44 -59.52 38.93 18.55
C GLU A 44 -59.83 38.16 17.24
N THR A 45 -59.64 36.82 17.06
CA THR A 45 -59.62 35.57 17.89
C THR A 45 -59.26 34.36 16.94
N PRO A 46 -59.18 33.07 17.37
CA PRO A 46 -58.38 32.44 18.44
C PRO A 46 -57.70 31.12 17.94
N ASP A 47 -56.76 30.54 18.68
CA ASP A 47 -56.83 29.12 19.02
C ASP A 47 -55.93 28.78 20.22
N VAL A 48 -56.38 27.75 20.91
CA VAL A 48 -56.03 27.25 22.24
C VAL A 48 -54.62 26.66 22.33
N ASP A 49 -53.85 27.07 23.34
CA ASP A 49 -53.05 26.12 24.13
C ASP A 49 -52.79 26.61 25.56
N ALA A 50 -52.76 25.63 26.45
CA ALA A 50 -52.77 25.78 27.90
C ALA A 50 -51.37 25.99 28.47
N GLN A 51 -51.28 26.84 29.49
CA GLN A 51 -50.09 27.10 30.28
C GLN A 51 -49.73 25.92 31.19
N VAL A 52 -48.43 25.65 31.33
CA VAL A 52 -47.77 25.18 32.57
C VAL A 52 -46.55 26.10 32.82
N PRO A 53 -46.23 26.46 34.07
CA PRO A 53 -45.55 27.72 34.39
C PRO A 53 -44.04 27.61 34.59
N ASP A 54 -43.39 28.68 34.13
CA ASP A 54 -42.05 29.19 34.39
C ASP A 54 -41.59 29.04 35.86
N GLY A 55 -40.50 28.30 36.06
CA GLY A 55 -39.75 28.19 37.29
C GLY A 55 -38.26 28.16 36.95
N GLY A 56 -37.58 29.29 37.14
CA GLY A 56 -36.22 29.50 36.66
C GLY A 56 -35.15 28.62 37.32
N MET A 57 -34.21 28.20 36.49
CA MET A 57 -32.87 27.74 36.85
C MET A 57 -31.85 28.91 36.73
N PRO A 58 -30.75 28.86 37.50
CA PRO A 58 -29.59 29.73 37.31
C PRO A 58 -28.74 29.23 36.13
N ASP A 59 -28.16 30.19 35.41
CA ASP A 59 -27.29 30.01 34.25
C ASP A 59 -26.13 29.03 34.54
N GLY A 60 -26.17 27.86 33.90
CA GLY A 60 -25.19 26.79 34.02
C GLY A 60 -25.25 25.90 32.78
N GLY A 61 -24.98 26.51 31.63
CA GLY A 61 -24.95 25.90 30.30
C GLY A 61 -24.58 27.02 29.34
N GLY A 62 -23.32 27.04 28.89
CA GLY A 62 -22.84 28.01 27.93
C GLY A 62 -23.57 27.81 26.62
N GLY A 63 -24.62 28.60 26.39
CA GLY A 63 -25.13 28.78 25.05
C GLY A 63 -24.06 29.51 24.25
N ASP A 64 -23.25 28.76 23.51
CA ASP A 64 -22.34 29.35 22.54
C ASP A 64 -23.18 29.99 21.43
N ASP A 65 -23.36 31.30 21.53
CA ASP A 65 -23.94 32.13 20.47
C ASP A 65 -23.04 31.99 19.22
N VAL A 66 -23.42 31.11 18.29
CA VAL A 66 -22.79 30.96 16.98
C VAL A 66 -22.60 32.35 16.35
N MET A 67 -21.35 32.75 16.14
CA MET A 67 -21.04 34.10 15.67
C MET A 67 -21.22 34.19 14.16
N ILE A 68 -22.34 34.74 13.72
CA ILE A 68 -22.60 34.98 12.29
C ILE A 68 -21.91 36.27 11.83
N VAL A 69 -20.99 36.13 10.87
CA VAL A 69 -20.33 37.22 10.16
C VAL A 69 -21.01 37.40 8.81
N GLU A 70 -21.80 38.46 8.68
CA GLU A 70 -22.48 38.83 7.43
C GLU A 70 -21.47 39.32 6.39
N CYS A 71 -21.24 38.53 5.34
CA CYS A 71 -20.32 38.91 4.28
C CYS A 71 -20.98 39.84 3.25
N PRO A 72 -20.21 40.74 2.61
CA PRO A 72 -20.74 41.60 1.56
C PRO A 72 -21.31 40.74 0.43
N ALA A 73 -22.60 40.93 0.12
CA ALA A 73 -23.30 40.11 -0.87
C ALA A 73 -22.50 39.99 -2.18
N ALA A 74 -21.97 38.80 -2.44
CA ALA A 74 -21.75 38.36 -3.81
C ALA A 74 -23.12 38.35 -4.50
N ASP A 75 -23.20 38.70 -5.79
CA ASP A 75 -24.45 38.63 -6.54
C ASP A 75 -24.92 37.16 -6.58
N ALA A 76 -25.80 36.77 -5.65
CA ALA A 76 -26.30 35.40 -5.54
C ALA A 76 -27.15 35.07 -6.79
N PRO A 77 -26.77 34.03 -7.56
CA PRO A 77 -27.52 33.64 -8.74
C PRO A 77 -28.90 33.09 -8.38
N SER A 78 -29.90 33.34 -9.22
CA SER A 78 -31.18 32.63 -9.10
C SER A 78 -31.01 31.22 -9.66
N LEU A 79 -31.02 30.21 -8.80
CA LEU A 79 -30.82 28.83 -9.24
C LEU A 79 -32.10 28.24 -9.88
N PRO A 80 -31.98 27.47 -10.98
CA PRO A 80 -33.12 26.83 -11.61
C PRO A 80 -33.57 25.58 -10.85
N GLY A 81 -34.85 25.51 -10.49
CA GLY A 81 -35.57 24.24 -10.29
C GLY A 81 -35.01 23.28 -9.23
N GLY A 82 -34.66 23.77 -8.04
CA GLY A 82 -34.25 22.94 -6.91
C GLY A 82 -32.78 22.53 -6.90
N ALA A 83 -31.93 23.12 -7.75
CA ALA A 83 -30.48 23.01 -7.64
C ALA A 83 -29.98 23.77 -6.41
N ILE A 84 -28.97 23.22 -5.72
CA ILE A 84 -28.36 23.80 -4.51
C ILE A 84 -27.20 24.72 -4.92
N CYS A 85 -26.46 24.31 -5.95
CA CYS A 85 -25.30 25.05 -6.46
C CYS A 85 -25.36 25.24 -7.98
N GLU A 86 -24.70 26.29 -8.47
CA GLU A 86 -24.32 26.42 -9.87
C GLU A 86 -22.80 26.56 -10.05
N THR A 87 -22.31 26.14 -11.21
CA THR A 87 -20.89 26.22 -11.55
C THR A 87 -20.67 27.13 -12.75
N THR A 88 -19.71 28.05 -12.64
CA THR A 88 -19.17 28.81 -13.77
C THR A 88 -17.73 28.35 -14.03
N ALA A 89 -17.51 27.74 -15.20
CA ALA A 89 -16.21 27.19 -15.57
C ALA A 89 -15.10 28.26 -15.62
N GLY A 90 -13.93 27.92 -15.09
CA GLY A 90 -12.70 28.71 -15.09
C GLY A 90 -11.48 27.82 -15.34
N ASP A 91 -10.39 28.07 -14.63
CA ASP A 91 -9.20 27.23 -14.57
C ASP A 91 -9.30 26.16 -13.46
N ALA A 92 -8.17 25.51 -13.13
CA ALA A 92 -8.11 24.40 -12.18
C ALA A 92 -8.28 24.83 -10.70
N ASN A 93 -8.20 26.12 -10.38
CA ASN A 93 -8.52 26.61 -9.04
C ASN A 93 -10.04 26.63 -8.85
N LEU A 94 -10.51 26.47 -7.60
CA LEU A 94 -11.93 26.50 -7.25
C LEU A 94 -12.21 27.65 -6.30
N LEU A 95 -13.14 28.54 -6.65
CA LEU A 95 -13.68 29.55 -5.74
C LEU A 95 -15.12 29.18 -5.39
N ILE A 96 -15.32 28.75 -4.15
CA ILE A 96 -16.60 28.33 -3.59
C ILE A 96 -17.22 29.52 -2.86
N THR A 97 -18.53 29.74 -3.01
CA THR A 97 -19.30 30.76 -2.29
C THR A 97 -20.53 30.13 -1.66
N ALA A 98 -20.61 30.16 -0.33
CA ALA A 98 -21.61 29.49 0.51
C ALA A 98 -21.54 30.08 1.93
N ASP A 99 -22.46 29.69 2.82
CA ASP A 99 -22.28 29.92 4.26
C ASP A 99 -21.18 28.99 4.77
N VAL A 100 -20.06 29.54 5.25
CA VAL A 100 -18.88 28.75 5.63
C VAL A 100 -18.86 28.52 7.13
N LEU A 101 -18.85 27.25 7.55
CA LEU A 101 -18.70 26.84 8.95
C LEU A 101 -17.21 26.82 9.33
N MET A 102 -16.84 27.66 10.29
CA MET A 102 -15.47 27.76 10.80
C MET A 102 -15.34 26.96 12.09
N ALA A 103 -14.17 26.35 12.33
CA ALA A 103 -13.93 25.53 13.50
C ALA A 103 -14.06 26.29 14.84
N ASP A 104 -13.90 27.62 14.84
CA ASP A 104 -14.06 28.50 15.99
C ASP A 104 -15.52 28.93 16.27
N GLY A 105 -16.49 28.27 15.65
CA GLY A 105 -17.91 28.56 15.83
C GLY A 105 -18.40 29.80 15.07
N ARG A 106 -17.53 30.49 14.33
CA ARG A 106 -17.98 31.53 13.39
C ARG A 106 -18.66 30.91 12.17
N VAL A 107 -19.65 31.62 11.64
CA VAL A 107 -20.22 31.33 10.33
C VAL A 107 -20.03 32.54 9.43
N LEU A 108 -19.33 32.36 8.31
CA LEU A 108 -19.21 33.40 7.29
C LEU A 108 -20.42 33.30 6.35
N ALA A 109 -21.46 34.07 6.63
CA ALA A 109 -22.69 34.06 5.84
C ALA A 109 -22.44 34.67 4.46
N GLY A 110 -22.55 33.86 3.40
CA GLY A 110 -22.11 34.22 2.04
C GLY A 110 -20.60 34.35 1.88
N GLY A 111 -19.82 33.65 2.70
CA GLY A 111 -18.36 33.60 2.64
C GLY A 111 -17.80 32.93 1.38
N GLN A 112 -16.47 32.97 1.25
CA GLN A 112 -15.75 32.42 0.11
C GLN A 112 -14.58 31.56 0.55
N VAL A 113 -14.38 30.43 -0.15
CA VAL A 113 -13.21 29.56 0.01
C VAL A 113 -12.55 29.39 -1.36
N LEU A 114 -11.27 29.72 -1.46
CA LEU A 114 -10.46 29.53 -2.65
C LEU A 114 -9.53 28.33 -2.44
N VAL A 115 -9.62 27.36 -3.33
CA VAL A 115 -8.78 26.17 -3.39
C VAL A 115 -7.90 26.27 -4.64
N ASN A 116 -6.60 26.05 -4.49
CA ASN A 116 -5.68 26.06 -5.61
C ASN A 116 -5.71 24.73 -6.39
N ALA A 117 -5.02 24.68 -7.53
CA ALA A 117 -4.95 23.50 -8.38
C ALA A 117 -4.26 22.27 -7.73
N THR A 118 -3.54 22.44 -6.61
CA THR A 118 -2.91 21.34 -5.87
C THR A 118 -3.78 20.86 -4.71
N GLY A 119 -4.99 21.40 -4.53
CA GLY A 119 -5.92 20.96 -3.51
C GLY A 119 -5.76 21.60 -2.14
N SER A 120 -4.96 22.67 -2.02
CA SER A 120 -4.80 23.43 -0.77
C SER A 120 -5.72 24.65 -0.75
N ILE A 121 -6.29 24.93 0.42
CA ILE A 121 -7.07 26.12 0.70
C ILE A 121 -6.09 27.31 0.78
N VAL A 122 -6.29 28.33 -0.06
CA VAL A 122 -5.44 29.53 -0.09
C VAL A 122 -6.12 30.75 0.53
N CYS A 123 -7.45 30.71 0.67
CA CYS A 123 -8.24 31.76 1.32
C CYS A 123 -9.56 31.18 1.81
N ALA A 124 -9.97 31.58 3.02
CA ALA A 124 -11.28 31.31 3.60
C ALA A 124 -11.73 32.57 4.37
N ASP A 125 -12.53 33.43 3.73
CA ASP A 125 -12.91 34.74 4.26
C ASP A 125 -14.19 35.24 3.56
N CYS A 126 -14.73 36.39 3.97
CA CYS A 126 -15.86 37.03 3.34
C CYS A 126 -15.61 37.45 1.88
N ASP A 127 -14.36 37.70 1.48
CA ASP A 127 -14.01 38.03 0.10
C ASP A 127 -12.61 37.52 -0.26
N CYS A 128 -12.56 36.45 -1.05
CA CYS A 128 -11.34 35.87 -1.59
C CYS A 128 -11.04 36.35 -3.02
N ALA A 129 -11.79 37.30 -3.58
CA ALA A 129 -11.66 37.69 -4.99
C ALA A 129 -10.31 38.34 -5.33
N SER A 130 -9.59 38.89 -4.34
CA SER A 130 -8.25 39.45 -4.51
C SER A 130 -7.10 38.45 -4.29
N ALA A 131 -7.40 37.25 -3.79
CA ALA A 131 -6.37 36.22 -3.60
C ALA A 131 -5.80 35.75 -4.94
N GLU A 132 -4.54 35.32 -4.94
CA GLU A 132 -3.89 34.79 -6.13
C GLU A 132 -4.64 33.54 -6.63
N GLY A 133 -4.88 33.43 -7.94
CA GLY A 133 -5.69 32.36 -8.53
C GLY A 133 -7.20 32.63 -8.60
N ALA A 134 -7.76 33.53 -7.78
CA ALA A 134 -9.23 33.77 -7.69
C ALA A 134 -9.88 34.28 -8.99
N SER A 135 -9.14 35.06 -9.79
CA SER A 135 -9.67 35.69 -11.00
C SER A 135 -9.91 34.72 -12.15
N GLY A 136 -9.17 33.62 -12.20
CA GLY A 136 -9.27 32.57 -13.20
C GLY A 136 -10.05 31.35 -12.72
N ALA A 137 -10.23 31.18 -11.41
CA ALA A 137 -10.85 30.02 -10.78
C ALA A 137 -12.22 29.64 -11.37
N THR A 138 -12.47 28.34 -11.45
CA THR A 138 -13.81 27.79 -11.59
C THR A 138 -14.63 28.15 -10.36
N ARG A 139 -15.83 28.70 -10.55
CA ARG A 139 -16.67 29.21 -9.46
C ARG A 139 -17.79 28.24 -9.16
N VAL A 140 -17.96 27.88 -7.89
CA VAL A 140 -19.11 27.11 -7.38
C VAL A 140 -19.89 28.04 -6.45
N SER A 141 -21.11 28.41 -6.81
CA SER A 141 -21.94 29.33 -6.02
C SER A 141 -23.18 28.62 -5.53
N CYS A 142 -23.35 28.59 -4.21
CA CYS A 142 -24.44 27.91 -3.52
C CYS A 142 -25.10 28.93 -2.57
N PRO A 143 -26.08 29.72 -3.04
CA PRO A 143 -26.68 30.82 -2.27
C PRO A 143 -27.26 30.43 -0.93
N ASP A 144 -27.88 29.24 -0.87
CA ASP A 144 -28.45 28.66 0.34
C ASP A 144 -27.62 27.46 0.81
N GLY A 145 -26.38 27.29 0.33
CA GLY A 145 -25.53 26.15 0.68
C GLY A 145 -24.71 26.39 1.94
N VAL A 146 -24.47 25.35 2.72
CA VAL A 146 -23.59 25.35 3.90
C VAL A 146 -22.33 24.56 3.58
N LEU A 147 -21.17 25.21 3.64
CA LEU A 147 -19.85 24.62 3.42
C LEU A 147 -19.22 24.21 4.76
N SER A 148 -18.91 22.93 4.88
CA SER A 148 -18.27 22.29 6.02
C SER A 148 -16.93 21.67 5.59
N PRO A 149 -15.95 21.46 6.50
CA PRO A 149 -14.96 20.42 6.32
C PRO A 149 -15.63 19.08 5.99
N GLY A 150 -14.92 18.21 5.28
CA GLY A 150 -15.30 16.82 5.14
C GLY A 150 -15.45 16.16 6.51
N LEU A 151 -16.49 15.33 6.65
CA LEU A 151 -16.68 14.61 7.91
C LEU A 151 -15.58 13.56 8.08
N VAL A 152 -15.08 13.42 9.31
CA VAL A 152 -14.06 12.45 9.69
C VAL A 152 -14.72 11.37 10.53
N ASN A 153 -14.76 10.15 10.00
CA ASN A 153 -15.23 8.99 10.74
C ASN A 153 -14.07 8.42 11.57
N ALA A 154 -13.99 8.80 12.84
CA ALA A 154 -12.84 8.47 13.69
C ALA A 154 -12.77 6.99 14.11
N HIS A 155 -13.82 6.20 13.84
CA HIS A 155 -13.81 4.76 14.09
C HIS A 155 -14.79 3.98 13.19
N GLU A 156 -14.28 3.00 12.45
CA GLU A 156 -15.02 2.04 11.62
C GLU A 156 -14.23 0.70 11.55
N HIS A 157 -14.83 -0.35 10.99
CA HIS A 157 -14.10 -1.57 10.64
C HIS A 157 -14.23 -1.86 9.14
N MET A 158 -13.41 -1.19 8.33
CA MET A 158 -13.46 -1.32 6.88
C MET A 158 -13.30 -2.77 6.40
N THR A 159 -12.47 -3.58 7.06
CA THR A 159 -12.30 -5.01 6.70
C THR A 159 -13.46 -5.92 7.12
N TYR A 160 -14.49 -5.41 7.79
CA TYR A 160 -15.65 -6.16 8.29
C TYR A 160 -16.98 -5.73 7.66
N GLN A 161 -17.05 -5.73 6.33
CA GLN A 161 -18.28 -5.40 5.61
C GLN A 161 -19.27 -6.57 5.52
N GLY A 162 -20.56 -6.25 5.43
CA GLY A 162 -21.64 -7.21 5.25
C GLY A 162 -23.03 -6.57 5.36
N LEU A 163 -24.06 -7.43 5.49
CA LEU A 163 -25.42 -6.99 5.72
C LEU A 163 -25.71 -6.95 7.24
N PRO A 164 -26.42 -5.93 7.75
CA PRO A 164 -26.90 -5.90 9.13
C PRO A 164 -27.83 -7.07 9.51
N THR A 165 -28.31 -7.87 8.55
CA THR A 165 -29.23 -9.01 8.76
C THR A 165 -28.60 -10.40 8.69
N GLU A 166 -27.36 -10.54 8.23
CA GLU A 166 -26.62 -11.81 8.39
C GLU A 166 -26.61 -12.13 9.89
N PRO A 167 -26.68 -13.39 10.37
CA PRO A 167 -27.12 -13.71 11.73
C PRO A 167 -26.28 -12.97 12.79
N THR A 168 -26.80 -11.82 13.21
CA THR A 168 -26.17 -10.75 13.98
C THR A 168 -27.22 -10.28 14.99
N PHE A 169 -26.75 -9.63 16.04
CA PHE A 169 -27.50 -9.16 17.19
C PHE A 169 -28.81 -8.41 16.86
N ALA A 170 -28.93 -7.82 15.66
CA ALA A 170 -30.11 -7.14 15.12
C ALA A 170 -31.39 -8.00 15.10
N GLY A 171 -31.28 -9.34 15.18
CA GLY A 171 -32.43 -10.25 15.27
C GLY A 171 -32.69 -10.88 16.65
N THR A 172 -31.70 -10.84 17.56
CA THR A 172 -31.78 -11.54 18.86
C THR A 172 -32.28 -10.65 19.99
N ASN A 173 -32.19 -9.32 19.84
CA ASN A 173 -32.42 -8.32 20.89
C ASN A 173 -31.59 -8.57 22.16
N GLU A 174 -30.51 -9.35 22.07
CA GLU A 174 -29.61 -9.61 23.18
C GLU A 174 -28.83 -8.33 23.53
N ARG A 175 -28.46 -8.20 24.81
CA ARG A 175 -27.61 -7.12 25.33
C ARG A 175 -26.48 -7.73 26.13
N PHE A 176 -25.33 -7.06 26.11
CA PHE A 176 -24.09 -7.56 26.66
C PHE A 176 -23.58 -6.66 27.80
N GLU A 177 -22.63 -7.17 28.58
CA GLU A 177 -21.94 -6.37 29.59
C GLU A 177 -20.52 -6.02 29.18
N HIS A 178 -19.91 -6.82 28.28
CA HIS A 178 -18.56 -6.62 27.78
C HIS A 178 -18.41 -7.14 26.35
N ARG A 179 -17.51 -6.53 25.58
CA ARG A 179 -17.20 -6.97 24.20
C ARG A 179 -16.93 -8.46 23.98
N HIS A 180 -16.39 -9.18 24.98
CA HIS A 180 -16.10 -10.61 24.82
C HIS A 180 -17.34 -11.49 24.93
N ASP A 181 -18.45 -10.99 25.49
CA ASP A 181 -19.71 -11.74 25.54
C ASP A 181 -20.22 -12.01 24.15
N TRP A 182 -20.37 -10.94 23.36
CA TRP A 182 -20.90 -11.04 22.01
C TRP A 182 -19.86 -11.63 21.05
N ARG A 183 -18.56 -11.39 21.26
CA ARG A 183 -17.49 -11.90 20.37
C ARG A 183 -17.16 -13.37 20.60
N ARG A 184 -17.38 -13.90 21.81
CA ARG A 184 -16.95 -15.25 22.20
C ARG A 184 -18.06 -16.11 22.82
N GLY A 185 -19.27 -15.58 22.99
CA GLY A 185 -20.37 -16.25 23.70
C GLY A 185 -20.01 -16.57 25.15
N LEU A 186 -19.40 -15.62 25.85
CA LEU A 186 -19.12 -15.78 27.28
C LEU A 186 -20.37 -15.49 28.12
N ARG A 187 -20.33 -15.85 29.41
CA ARG A 187 -21.41 -15.55 30.37
C ARG A 187 -22.82 -15.98 29.93
N ASP A 188 -22.90 -17.14 29.29
CA ASP A 188 -24.15 -17.73 28.76
C ASP A 188 -24.81 -16.92 27.62
N HIS A 189 -24.07 -15.98 27.03
CA HIS A 189 -24.46 -15.30 25.79
C HIS A 189 -24.28 -16.18 24.55
N SER A 190 -24.99 -15.84 23.48
CA SER A 190 -24.92 -16.58 22.22
C SER A 190 -23.52 -16.48 21.57
N ASP A 191 -23.00 -17.59 21.02
CA ASP A 191 -21.72 -17.64 20.28
C ASP A 191 -21.89 -17.75 18.76
N ASP A 192 -23.12 -17.49 18.30
CA ASP A 192 -23.59 -17.70 16.92
C ASP A 192 -23.09 -16.62 15.93
N PHE A 193 -22.59 -15.49 16.43
CA PHE A 193 -22.13 -14.38 15.59
C PHE A 193 -20.62 -14.41 15.34
N ARG A 194 -20.22 -14.72 14.10
CA ARG A 194 -18.82 -14.69 13.64
C ARG A 194 -18.74 -14.15 12.21
N PRO A 195 -18.76 -12.82 12.01
CA PRO A 195 -18.63 -12.26 10.68
C PRO A 195 -17.22 -12.55 10.14
N PRO A 196 -17.06 -12.79 8.83
CA PRO A 196 -15.74 -13.00 8.24
C PRO A 196 -14.93 -11.71 8.34
N GLY A 197 -13.77 -11.75 9.02
CA GLY A 197 -12.87 -10.61 9.14
C GLY A 197 -11.98 -10.37 7.91
N ARG A 198 -12.57 -10.47 6.71
CA ARG A 198 -11.89 -10.31 5.42
C ARG A 198 -12.86 -9.80 4.36
N ALA A 199 -13.12 -8.50 4.34
CA ALA A 199 -13.76 -7.84 3.21
C ALA A 199 -12.80 -7.82 2.00
N SER A 200 -13.35 -8.06 0.82
CA SER A 200 -12.69 -7.81 -0.46
C SER A 200 -12.51 -6.31 -0.70
N GLN A 201 -11.60 -5.95 -1.60
CA GLN A 201 -11.43 -4.56 -2.03
C GLN A 201 -12.74 -3.92 -2.51
N ALA A 202 -13.54 -4.64 -3.29
CA ALA A 202 -14.84 -4.15 -3.77
C ALA A 202 -15.85 -3.93 -2.63
N GLU A 203 -15.82 -4.77 -1.58
CA GLU A 203 -16.65 -4.56 -0.39
C GLU A 203 -16.23 -3.30 0.38
N MET A 204 -14.93 -3.07 0.57
CA MET A 204 -14.41 -1.87 1.23
C MET A 204 -14.72 -0.61 0.44
N GLN A 205 -14.43 -0.58 -0.85
CA GLN A 205 -14.72 0.58 -1.72
C GLN A 205 -16.23 0.88 -1.84
N TRP A 206 -17.09 -0.13 -1.72
CA TRP A 206 -18.53 0.08 -1.63
C TRP A 206 -18.94 0.75 -0.31
N ALA A 207 -18.28 0.42 0.80
CA ALA A 207 -18.48 1.07 2.09
C ALA A 207 -17.96 2.52 2.08
N GLU A 208 -16.82 2.79 1.45
CA GLU A 208 -16.31 4.14 1.24
C GLU A 208 -17.27 5.00 0.42
N LEU A 209 -17.86 4.43 -0.66
CA LEU A 209 -18.87 5.13 -1.46
C LEU A 209 -20.08 5.54 -0.62
N ARG A 210 -20.55 4.65 0.25
CA ARG A 210 -21.67 4.90 1.18
C ARG A 210 -21.36 6.03 2.17
N MET A 211 -20.11 6.11 2.64
CA MET A 211 -19.64 7.16 3.54
C MET A 211 -19.54 8.53 2.84
N ILE A 212 -18.99 8.59 1.62
CA ILE A 212 -18.90 9.82 0.82
C ILE A 212 -20.27 10.36 0.44
N ILE A 213 -21.24 9.49 0.16
CA ILE A 213 -22.62 9.92 -0.08
C ILE A 213 -23.19 10.64 1.15
N GLY A 214 -22.69 10.33 2.35
CA GLY A 214 -22.97 11.05 3.60
C GLY A 214 -22.02 12.22 3.91
N GLY A 215 -21.09 12.57 3.02
CA GLY A 215 -20.17 13.70 3.22
C GLY A 215 -18.91 13.39 4.05
N ALA A 216 -18.59 12.11 4.33
CA ALA A 216 -17.31 11.78 4.94
C ALA A 216 -16.19 11.71 3.90
N THR A 217 -15.00 12.23 4.22
CA THR A 217 -13.81 12.18 3.34
C THR A 217 -12.68 11.33 3.92
N ALA A 218 -12.69 11.10 5.24
CA ALA A 218 -11.69 10.31 5.94
C ALA A 218 -12.35 9.32 6.91
N VAL A 219 -11.68 8.18 7.11
CA VAL A 219 -12.10 7.08 7.98
C VAL A 219 -10.89 6.51 8.71
N ASN A 220 -11.04 6.17 9.97
CA ASN A 220 -10.05 5.46 10.77
C ASN A 220 -10.62 4.13 11.26
N GLY A 221 -9.92 3.02 10.98
CA GLY A 221 -10.08 1.79 11.74
C GLY A 221 -10.05 0.48 10.94
N SER A 222 -9.46 -0.54 11.56
CA SER A 222 -9.31 -1.92 11.06
C SER A 222 -9.08 -2.08 9.55
N GLY A 223 -8.20 -1.27 8.97
CA GLY A 223 -7.67 -1.36 7.60
C GLY A 223 -8.41 -0.50 6.58
N GLY A 224 -8.06 -0.70 5.30
CA GLY A 224 -8.64 0.09 4.20
C GLY A 224 -8.22 -0.41 2.83
N SER A 225 -8.66 0.28 1.79
CA SER A 225 -8.21 0.09 0.41
C SER A 225 -7.99 1.44 -0.24
N SER A 226 -7.05 1.52 -1.19
CA SER A 226 -7.03 2.66 -2.11
C SER A 226 -8.38 2.75 -2.82
N GLY A 227 -8.89 3.97 -2.92
CA GLY A 227 -10.26 4.20 -3.31
C GLY A 227 -10.70 5.62 -3.05
N LEU A 228 -11.86 5.71 -2.42
CA LEU A 228 -12.73 6.85 -2.41
C LEU A 228 -12.44 7.76 -1.20
N MET A 229 -12.11 7.18 -0.04
CA MET A 229 -11.81 7.90 1.20
C MET A 229 -10.34 7.83 1.56
N ARG A 230 -9.94 8.67 2.52
CA ARG A 230 -8.66 8.55 3.22
C ARG A 230 -8.81 7.51 4.33
N ASN A 231 -8.06 6.42 4.27
CA ASN A 231 -8.02 5.43 5.34
C ASN A 231 -6.83 5.76 6.25
N LEU A 232 -7.11 6.40 7.40
CA LEU A 232 -6.13 7.06 8.25
C LEU A 232 -5.25 6.08 9.03
N ASP A 233 -5.69 4.84 9.25
CA ASP A 233 -4.92 3.75 9.87
C ASP A 233 -4.16 2.88 8.85
N SER A 234 -3.95 3.39 7.63
CA SER A 234 -3.25 2.67 6.59
C SER A 234 -2.29 3.56 5.81
N ALA A 235 -0.99 3.40 6.07
CA ALA A 235 0.08 4.21 5.53
C ALA A 235 0.16 4.19 3.99
N GLY A 236 0.85 5.20 3.47
CA GLY A 236 1.19 5.29 2.05
C GLY A 236 0.01 5.75 1.20
N ALA A 237 -0.31 5.01 0.14
CA ALA A 237 -1.28 5.43 -0.87
C ALA A 237 -2.71 5.57 -0.32
N ASN A 238 -3.08 4.84 0.75
CA ASN A 238 -4.44 4.83 1.28
C ASN A 238 -4.79 6.10 2.09
N MET A 239 -3.80 6.91 2.50
CA MET A 239 -4.03 8.25 3.06
C MET A 239 -4.24 9.32 1.97
N GLU A 240 -4.14 8.94 0.70
CA GLU A 240 -4.46 9.78 -0.47
C GLU A 240 -3.69 11.12 -0.47
N GLY A 241 -2.41 11.06 -0.11
CA GLY A 241 -1.49 12.19 -0.20
C GLY A 241 -1.54 13.20 0.95
N LEU A 242 -2.10 12.85 2.11
CA LEU A 242 -2.10 13.70 3.30
C LEU A 242 -0.68 14.06 3.79
N GLY A 243 0.20 13.06 3.92
CA GLY A 243 1.60 13.25 4.34
C GLY A 243 1.86 13.05 5.83
N GLN A 244 0.81 12.87 6.64
CA GLN A 244 0.84 12.50 8.07
C GLN A 244 1.20 11.03 8.28
N ALA A 245 1.62 10.69 9.50
CA ALA A 245 1.74 9.31 9.92
C ALA A 245 0.37 8.62 9.97
N GLU A 246 0.35 7.30 9.78
CA GLU A 246 -0.87 6.53 9.96
C GLU A 246 -1.28 6.52 11.44
N THR A 247 -2.58 6.58 11.72
CA THR A 247 -3.10 6.36 13.07
C THR A 247 -2.84 4.92 13.49
N TYR A 248 -2.21 4.72 14.65
CA TYR A 248 -2.01 3.39 15.18
C TYR A 248 -3.32 2.85 15.77
N TYR A 249 -4.03 2.04 14.99
CA TYR A 249 -5.29 1.43 15.41
C TYR A 249 -5.09 0.07 16.11
N GLN A 250 -5.80 -0.15 17.23
CA GLN A 250 -5.75 -1.42 17.95
C GLN A 250 -7.12 -1.87 18.51
N THR A 251 -7.49 -3.13 18.25
CA THR A 251 -8.70 -3.74 18.82
C THR A 251 -8.44 -4.46 20.16
N PHE A 252 -7.23 -4.97 20.38
CA PHE A 252 -6.89 -5.77 21.57
C PHE A 252 -5.56 -5.33 22.21
N PRO A 253 -5.47 -4.10 22.74
CA PRO A 253 -4.19 -3.55 23.25
C PRO A 253 -3.59 -4.38 24.39
N LEU A 254 -4.46 -5.04 25.16
CA LEU A 254 -4.11 -5.93 26.26
C LEU A 254 -3.76 -7.37 25.82
N GLY A 255 -3.82 -7.70 24.52
CA GLY A 255 -3.61 -9.07 24.03
C GLY A 255 -4.65 -10.06 24.53
N ASP A 256 -5.87 -9.58 24.72
CA ASP A 256 -7.03 -10.29 25.24
C ASP A 256 -7.96 -10.79 24.12
N SER A 257 -7.49 -10.82 22.87
CA SER A 257 -8.19 -11.39 21.70
C SER A 257 -8.69 -12.82 21.94
N GLY A 258 -8.09 -13.52 22.91
CA GLY A 258 -8.51 -14.81 23.46
C GLY A 258 -9.91 -14.83 24.09
N GLY A 259 -10.41 -13.70 24.60
CA GLY A 259 -11.60 -13.63 25.46
C GLY A 259 -11.27 -13.47 26.95
N THR A 260 -10.16 -12.82 27.29
CA THR A 260 -9.69 -12.71 28.68
C THR A 260 -10.46 -11.61 29.41
N LEU A 261 -11.35 -12.00 30.32
CA LEU A 261 -12.07 -11.10 31.23
C LEU A 261 -11.35 -11.01 32.58
N ARG A 262 -11.19 -9.80 33.12
CA ARG A 262 -10.62 -9.58 34.47
C ARG A 262 -11.33 -8.43 35.19
N GLU A 263 -12.00 -8.74 36.27
CA GLU A 263 -12.62 -7.74 37.16
C GLU A 263 -11.56 -6.95 37.95
N SER A 264 -10.37 -7.53 38.16
CA SER A 264 -9.26 -6.86 38.84
C SER A 264 -7.88 -7.40 38.44
N GLY A 265 -6.90 -6.49 38.47
CA GLY A 265 -5.48 -6.79 38.27
C GLY A 265 -5.08 -6.92 36.80
N CYS A 266 -3.80 -6.68 36.52
CA CYS A 266 -3.33 -6.36 35.17
C CYS A 266 -2.46 -7.43 34.52
N SER A 267 -2.74 -8.69 34.82
CA SER A 267 -2.02 -9.84 34.26
C SER A 267 -2.52 -10.21 32.86
N TYR A 268 -2.51 -9.24 31.95
CA TYR A 268 -2.82 -9.41 30.53
C TYR A 268 -1.59 -9.85 29.72
N SER A 269 -1.80 -10.25 28.45
CA SER A 269 -0.72 -10.65 27.55
C SER A 269 0.10 -9.46 27.08
N TRP A 270 -0.57 -8.33 26.87
CA TRP A 270 -0.10 -7.08 26.27
C TRP A 270 0.35 -7.27 24.81
N GLU A 271 -0.33 -6.59 23.88
CA GLU A 271 0.18 -6.41 22.51
C GLU A 271 0.96 -5.09 22.40
N ASP A 272 0.51 -4.07 23.13
CA ASP A 272 1.10 -2.72 23.11
C ASP A 272 1.91 -2.40 24.37
N SER A 273 2.69 -1.32 24.27
CA SER A 273 3.54 -0.82 25.36
C SER A 273 3.73 0.70 25.24
N ALA A 274 4.05 1.35 26.36
CA ALA A 274 4.31 2.80 26.40
C ALA A 274 5.46 3.21 25.46
N GLU A 275 6.50 2.38 25.32
CA GLU A 275 7.64 2.64 24.43
C GLU A 275 7.22 2.68 22.95
N ARG A 276 6.23 1.86 22.57
CA ARG A 276 5.68 1.86 21.22
C ARG A 276 4.86 3.13 20.98
N ILE A 277 3.91 3.38 21.87
CA ILE A 277 2.96 4.49 21.73
C ILE A 277 3.69 5.84 21.70
N ALA A 278 4.76 6.03 22.47
CA ALA A 278 5.54 7.26 22.47
C ALA A 278 6.20 7.64 21.12
N GLY A 279 6.16 6.75 20.11
CA GLY A 279 6.64 7.02 18.76
C GLY A 279 5.52 7.14 17.71
N GLU A 280 4.24 7.11 18.11
CA GLU A 280 3.09 7.21 17.23
C GLU A 280 2.48 8.61 17.35
N ASP A 281 2.03 9.24 16.25
CA ASP A 281 1.39 10.57 16.34
C ASP A 281 -0.05 10.46 16.87
N ALA A 282 -0.73 9.34 16.61
CA ALA A 282 -2.06 9.03 17.12
C ALA A 282 -2.23 7.53 17.40
N TYR A 283 -2.99 7.20 18.45
CA TYR A 283 -3.28 5.84 18.89
C TYR A 283 -4.77 5.68 19.23
N THR A 284 -5.49 4.81 18.51
CA THR A 284 -6.93 4.59 18.72
C THR A 284 -7.24 3.16 19.17
N PRO A 285 -7.17 2.88 20.49
CA PRO A 285 -7.47 1.56 21.04
C PRO A 285 -8.96 1.35 21.39
N HIS A 286 -9.45 0.12 21.26
CA HIS A 286 -10.67 -0.29 21.96
C HIS A 286 -10.39 -0.52 23.44
N VAL A 287 -11.04 0.25 24.30
CA VAL A 287 -10.85 0.16 25.75
C VAL A 287 -12.17 0.44 26.47
N SER A 288 -12.45 -0.34 27.52
CA SER A 288 -13.66 -0.19 28.33
C SER A 288 -14.96 -0.25 27.51
N GLU A 289 -14.96 -1.12 26.50
CA GLU A 289 -16.12 -1.47 25.70
C GLU A 289 -17.04 -2.45 26.45
N GLY A 290 -17.89 -1.88 27.30
CA GLY A 290 -18.83 -2.59 28.16
C GLY A 290 -19.30 -1.73 29.35
N ILE A 291 -20.22 -2.26 30.14
CA ILE A 291 -20.86 -1.56 31.27
C ILE A 291 -20.51 -2.17 32.64
N ASP A 292 -19.51 -3.05 32.70
CA ASP A 292 -19.13 -3.79 33.91
C ASP A 292 -17.72 -3.45 34.43
N ALA A 293 -17.38 -4.03 35.59
CA ALA A 293 -16.10 -3.82 36.25
C ALA A 293 -14.93 -4.43 35.45
N GLU A 294 -15.16 -5.50 34.68
CA GLU A 294 -14.18 -6.06 33.76
C GLU A 294 -13.79 -5.07 32.65
N ALA A 295 -14.77 -4.42 32.02
CA ALA A 295 -14.54 -3.39 31.01
C ALA A 295 -13.79 -2.19 31.61
N ARG A 296 -14.19 -1.74 32.80
CA ARG A 296 -13.47 -0.70 33.54
C ARG A 296 -12.00 -1.06 33.81
N ASN A 297 -11.74 -2.30 34.21
CA ASN A 297 -10.40 -2.75 34.59
C ASN A 297 -9.39 -2.70 33.43
N GLU A 298 -9.85 -2.70 32.17
CA GLU A 298 -8.98 -2.51 31.00
C GLU A 298 -8.27 -1.16 31.05
N PHE A 299 -9.04 -0.08 31.21
CA PHE A 299 -8.51 1.27 31.39
C PHE A 299 -7.63 1.38 32.62
N LEU A 300 -8.07 0.84 33.77
CA LEU A 300 -7.28 0.85 35.01
C LEU A 300 -5.89 0.21 34.84
N CYS A 301 -5.77 -0.76 33.95
CA CYS A 301 -4.51 -1.40 33.65
C CYS A 301 -3.66 -0.62 32.64
N MET A 302 -4.29 0.04 31.67
CA MET A 302 -3.63 0.87 30.67
C MET A 302 -3.11 2.20 31.23
N ARG A 303 -3.62 2.67 32.37
CA ARG A 303 -3.12 3.90 33.03
C ARG A 303 -2.00 3.68 34.06
N MET A 304 -1.38 2.50 34.06
CA MET A 304 -0.37 2.17 35.06
C MET A 304 1.01 2.69 34.63
N GLU A 305 1.58 3.59 35.43
CA GLU A 305 2.96 4.09 35.23
C GLU A 305 3.95 2.98 34.81
N GLY A 306 4.72 3.27 33.76
CA GLY A 306 5.81 2.41 33.30
C GLY A 306 5.54 1.79 31.94
N ALA A 307 5.84 0.50 31.76
CA ALA A 307 5.79 -0.14 30.44
C ALA A 307 4.37 -0.27 29.84
N ASN A 308 3.35 -0.06 30.68
CA ASN A 308 1.94 -0.31 30.37
C ASN A 308 1.11 0.97 30.46
N ASP A 309 1.77 2.13 30.43
CA ASP A 309 1.11 3.43 30.39
C ASP A 309 0.75 3.74 28.93
N LEU A 310 -0.51 3.47 28.58
CA LEU A 310 -1.04 3.60 27.23
C LEU A 310 -2.11 4.70 27.15
N ILE A 311 -2.40 5.39 28.27
CA ILE A 311 -3.29 6.54 28.34
C ILE A 311 -2.39 7.78 28.35
N GLU A 312 -2.20 8.34 27.16
CA GLU A 312 -1.23 9.40 26.87
C GLU A 312 -1.91 10.44 25.94
N PRO A 313 -1.28 11.59 25.65
CA PRO A 313 -1.90 12.63 24.81
C PRO A 313 -2.27 12.17 23.39
N GLN A 314 -1.52 11.21 22.84
CA GLN A 314 -1.81 10.63 21.51
C GLN A 314 -2.95 9.59 21.54
N THR A 315 -3.54 9.27 22.70
CA THR A 315 -4.56 8.23 22.84
C THR A 315 -5.97 8.79 22.62
N ALA A 316 -6.74 8.14 21.74
CA ALA A 316 -8.17 8.38 21.56
C ALA A 316 -8.96 7.07 21.75
N MET A 317 -9.60 6.94 22.91
CA MET A 317 -10.23 5.72 23.38
C MET A 317 -11.53 5.43 22.63
N ILE A 318 -11.62 4.27 21.97
CA ILE A 318 -12.84 3.85 21.29
C ILE A 318 -13.83 3.28 22.31
N HIS A 319 -15.07 3.76 22.24
CA HIS A 319 -16.22 3.43 23.10
C HIS A 319 -16.21 4.01 24.51
N GLY A 320 -15.27 3.65 25.39
CA GLY A 320 -15.17 4.24 26.74
C GLY A 320 -16.42 4.12 27.65
N ILE A 321 -17.27 3.11 27.47
CA ILE A 321 -18.56 3.03 28.18
C ILE A 321 -18.37 2.78 29.70
N GLY A 322 -17.38 1.94 30.04
CA GLY A 322 -17.19 1.41 31.39
C GLY A 322 -16.39 2.31 32.34
N LEU A 323 -16.28 3.62 32.09
CA LEU A 323 -15.53 4.54 32.95
C LEU A 323 -16.42 5.21 34.00
N LEU A 324 -15.78 5.58 35.12
CA LEU A 324 -16.35 6.44 36.17
C LEU A 324 -15.79 7.87 36.08
N PRO A 325 -16.42 8.87 36.71
CA PRO A 325 -15.91 10.25 36.73
C PRO A 325 -14.43 10.37 37.11
N SER A 326 -13.95 9.62 38.10
CA SER A 326 -12.53 9.63 38.50
C SER A 326 -11.57 9.07 37.43
N ASP A 327 -12.07 8.20 36.56
CA ASP A 327 -11.29 7.63 35.46
C ASP A 327 -11.27 8.58 34.27
N ILE A 328 -12.39 9.26 34.01
CA ILE A 328 -12.53 10.33 33.02
C ILE A 328 -11.64 11.52 33.39
N GLU A 329 -11.65 11.99 34.64
CA GLU A 329 -10.75 13.05 35.14
C GLU A 329 -9.28 12.70 34.87
N HIS A 330 -8.91 11.42 35.05
CA HIS A 330 -7.56 10.98 34.75
C HIS A 330 -7.26 10.99 33.24
N ALA A 331 -8.17 10.49 32.39
CA ALA A 331 -8.01 10.56 30.94
C ALA A 331 -7.84 12.02 30.48
N ALA A 332 -8.65 12.92 31.04
CA ALA A 332 -8.58 14.35 30.79
C ALA A 332 -7.20 14.92 31.19
N ALA A 333 -6.70 14.56 32.37
CA ALA A 333 -5.39 14.99 32.86
C ALA A 333 -4.21 14.54 31.99
N GLU A 334 -4.35 13.41 31.29
CA GLU A 334 -3.35 12.89 30.34
C GLU A 334 -3.57 13.38 28.89
N GLY A 335 -4.57 14.23 28.63
CA GLY A 335 -4.89 14.74 27.29
C GLY A 335 -5.51 13.69 26.34
N THR A 336 -6.00 12.58 26.88
CA THR A 336 -6.63 11.49 26.11
C THR A 336 -8.03 11.89 25.64
N MET A 337 -8.39 11.48 24.42
CA MET A 337 -9.72 11.71 23.82
C MET A 337 -10.64 10.49 23.93
N LEU A 338 -11.94 10.70 23.65
CA LEU A 338 -12.94 9.66 23.45
C LEU A 338 -13.38 9.61 21.98
N VAL A 339 -13.45 8.40 21.38
CA VAL A 339 -14.15 8.16 20.12
C VAL A 339 -15.49 7.48 20.42
N TRP A 340 -16.57 8.23 20.26
CA TRP A 340 -17.92 7.85 20.61
C TRP A 340 -18.69 7.27 19.42
N SER A 341 -19.29 6.10 19.62
CA SER A 341 -20.10 5.37 18.62
C SER A 341 -21.46 5.01 19.21
N PRO A 342 -22.36 6.00 19.42
CA PRO A 342 -23.59 5.81 20.16
C PRO A 342 -24.43 4.64 19.65
N ARG A 343 -24.61 4.52 18.33
CA ARG A 343 -25.49 3.48 17.78
C ARG A 343 -24.96 2.08 18.08
N SER A 344 -23.66 1.87 17.90
CA SER A 344 -23.02 0.60 18.21
C SER A 344 -23.10 0.26 19.69
N ASN A 345 -22.82 1.25 20.54
CA ASN A 345 -22.90 1.06 21.98
C ASN A 345 -24.32 0.67 22.41
N ILE A 346 -25.34 1.41 21.97
CA ILE A 346 -26.75 1.17 22.32
C ILE A 346 -27.22 -0.18 21.77
N SER A 347 -26.84 -0.52 20.54
CA SER A 347 -27.25 -1.77 19.93
C SER A 347 -26.69 -3.00 20.67
N LEU A 348 -25.44 -2.92 21.16
CA LEU A 348 -24.75 -4.02 21.84
C LEU A 348 -25.04 -4.05 23.35
N TYR A 349 -24.96 -2.91 24.02
CA TYR A 349 -24.98 -2.81 25.49
C TYR A 349 -26.31 -2.26 26.02
N GLY A 350 -27.14 -1.67 25.16
CA GLY A 350 -28.39 -1.02 25.56
C GLY A 350 -28.16 0.35 26.20
N ASP A 351 -26.90 0.76 26.28
CA ASP A 351 -26.35 1.93 26.97
C ASP A 351 -25.17 2.48 26.15
N THR A 352 -24.69 3.67 26.44
CA THR A 352 -23.54 4.28 25.76
C THR A 352 -22.60 5.00 26.73
N ALA A 353 -21.47 5.50 26.24
CA ALA A 353 -20.62 6.37 27.05
C ALA A 353 -21.42 7.57 27.53
N ARG A 354 -21.26 7.93 28.80
CA ARG A 354 -21.90 9.08 29.41
C ARG A 354 -21.21 10.37 28.97
N THR A 355 -21.30 10.70 27.70
CA THR A 355 -20.54 11.79 27.08
C THR A 355 -20.74 13.17 27.73
N PRO A 356 -21.89 13.52 28.33
CA PRO A 356 -21.97 14.75 29.14
C PRO A 356 -21.04 14.76 30.37
N GLU A 357 -20.67 13.61 30.93
CA GLU A 357 -19.67 13.52 32.00
C GLU A 357 -18.25 13.74 31.43
N TYR A 358 -17.96 13.14 30.26
CA TYR A 358 -16.69 13.32 29.55
C TYR A 358 -16.44 14.78 29.19
N ASP A 359 -17.45 15.44 28.63
CA ASP A 359 -17.37 16.85 28.24
C ASP A 359 -17.13 17.77 29.44
N ARG A 360 -17.91 17.62 30.53
CA ARG A 360 -17.74 18.42 31.76
C ARG A 360 -16.36 18.26 32.41
N LEU A 361 -15.83 17.04 32.42
CA LEU A 361 -14.51 16.73 33.00
C LEU A 361 -13.36 17.02 32.04
N GLY A 362 -13.68 17.33 30.80
CA GLY A 362 -12.73 17.86 29.85
C GLY A 362 -11.98 16.84 29.02
N VAL A 363 -12.68 15.81 28.58
CA VAL A 363 -12.19 14.88 27.57
C VAL A 363 -12.81 15.27 26.22
N PRO A 364 -12.00 15.64 25.23
CA PRO A 364 -12.50 15.90 23.88
C PRO A 364 -13.14 14.66 23.27
N ILE A 365 -14.22 14.87 22.52
CA ILE A 365 -15.06 13.78 21.99
C ILE A 365 -15.03 13.83 20.45
N ALA A 366 -14.58 12.75 19.82
CA ALA A 366 -14.72 12.48 18.41
C ALA A 366 -15.87 11.48 18.17
N MET A 367 -16.38 11.41 16.95
CA MET A 367 -17.46 10.49 16.57
C MET A 367 -16.99 9.44 15.57
N GLY A 368 -17.47 8.21 15.73
CA GLY A 368 -17.23 7.13 14.78
C GLY A 368 -18.46 6.25 14.60
N THR A 369 -18.61 5.65 13.42
CA THR A 369 -19.75 4.77 13.13
C THR A 369 -19.60 3.37 13.71
N ASP A 370 -18.38 2.95 14.06
CA ASP A 370 -18.01 1.55 14.25
C ASP A 370 -18.41 0.73 13.00
N TRP A 371 -18.58 -0.58 13.10
CA TRP A 371 -18.91 -1.48 12.01
C TRP A 371 -20.40 -1.60 11.69
N ILE A 372 -20.73 -1.96 10.44
CA ILE A 372 -22.10 -2.04 9.93
C ILE A 372 -23.05 -3.05 10.63
N TYR A 373 -22.54 -3.93 11.50
CA TYR A 373 -23.37 -4.92 12.20
C TYR A 373 -24.06 -4.39 13.45
N SER A 374 -23.51 -3.35 14.08
CA SER A 374 -24.12 -2.65 15.23
C SER A 374 -24.09 -1.13 15.12
N GLY A 375 -23.27 -0.59 14.22
CA GLY A 375 -23.10 0.83 13.97
C GLY A 375 -23.97 1.42 12.87
N SER A 376 -23.73 2.69 12.55
CA SER A 376 -24.46 3.40 11.50
C SER A 376 -23.97 3.07 10.10
N MET A 377 -24.85 3.29 9.12
CA MET A 377 -24.45 3.10 7.73
C MET A 377 -23.49 4.20 7.22
N ASN A 378 -23.52 5.40 7.79
CA ASN A 378 -22.61 6.51 7.49
C ASN A 378 -22.67 7.58 8.60
N MET A 379 -21.80 8.58 8.50
CA MET A 379 -21.71 9.66 9.50
C MET A 379 -23.00 10.47 9.68
N LEU A 380 -23.82 10.67 8.64
CA LEU A 380 -25.12 11.37 8.80
C LEU A 380 -26.07 10.59 9.71
N ARG A 381 -26.07 9.25 9.60
CA ARG A 381 -26.90 8.38 10.45
C ARG A 381 -26.36 8.26 11.88
N GLU A 382 -25.05 8.42 12.08
CA GLU A 382 -24.45 8.49 13.42
C GLU A 382 -24.75 9.85 14.08
N LEU A 383 -24.60 10.96 13.35
CA LEU A 383 -24.98 12.30 13.81
C LEU A 383 -26.45 12.38 14.22
N GLN A 384 -27.36 11.81 13.41
CA GLN A 384 -28.78 11.73 13.76
C GLN A 384 -29.02 10.89 15.01
N CYS A 385 -28.25 9.82 15.22
CA CYS A 385 -28.34 9.03 16.45
C CYS A 385 -27.86 9.84 17.66
N ALA A 386 -26.72 10.53 17.54
CA ALA A 386 -26.19 11.38 18.60
C ALA A 386 -27.13 12.55 18.94
N ASP A 387 -27.70 13.21 17.93
CA ASP A 387 -28.64 14.33 18.12
C ASP A 387 -29.98 13.86 18.71
N GLU A 388 -30.54 12.74 18.23
CA GLU A 388 -31.74 12.13 18.82
C GLU A 388 -31.50 11.74 20.28
N LEU A 389 -30.33 11.16 20.60
CA LEU A 389 -29.97 10.79 21.95
C LEU A 389 -29.84 12.04 22.84
N ASN A 390 -29.10 13.04 22.37
CA ASN A 390 -28.90 14.30 23.07
C ASN A 390 -30.24 15.00 23.38
N ALA A 391 -31.13 15.09 22.40
CA ALA A 391 -32.41 15.78 22.54
C ALA A 391 -33.41 15.01 23.42
N GLN A 392 -33.41 13.67 23.39
CA GLN A 392 -34.41 12.86 24.10
C GLN A 392 -33.96 12.44 25.49
N TYR A 393 -32.67 12.19 25.68
CA TYR A 393 -32.13 11.54 26.87
C TYR A 393 -31.21 12.44 27.68
N TRP A 394 -30.67 13.53 27.11
CA TRP A 394 -29.71 14.40 27.78
C TRP A 394 -30.12 15.88 27.77
N ASP A 395 -31.42 16.16 27.78
CA ASP A 395 -32.00 17.51 27.85
C ASP A 395 -31.40 18.54 26.85
N GLY A 396 -30.90 18.05 25.70
CA GLY A 396 -30.24 18.89 24.71
C GLY A 396 -28.89 19.47 25.16
N TYR A 397 -28.13 18.73 25.97
CA TYR A 397 -26.84 19.13 26.53
C TYR A 397 -25.85 19.66 25.47
N PHE A 398 -25.63 18.90 24.40
CA PHE A 398 -24.73 19.29 23.31
C PHE A 398 -25.40 20.26 22.35
N SER A 399 -24.69 21.31 21.94
CA SER A 399 -25.12 22.19 20.87
C SER A 399 -24.90 21.58 19.49
N ASP A 400 -25.49 22.19 18.45
CA ASP A 400 -25.24 21.81 17.06
C ASP A 400 -23.75 21.97 16.68
N LEU A 401 -23.06 22.94 17.29
CA LEU A 401 -21.63 23.17 17.07
C LEU A 401 -20.80 22.00 17.63
N ASP A 402 -21.15 21.52 18.82
CA ASP A 402 -20.45 20.41 19.48
C ASP A 402 -20.57 19.13 18.67
N LEU A 403 -21.80 18.76 18.29
CA LEU A 403 -22.04 17.57 17.47
C LEU A 403 -21.32 17.65 16.11
N TRP A 404 -21.27 18.83 15.49
CA TRP A 404 -20.54 19.02 14.24
C TRP A 404 -19.02 18.91 14.44
N ARG A 405 -18.46 19.46 15.53
CA ARG A 405 -17.03 19.32 15.85
C ARG A 405 -16.63 17.88 16.10
N MET A 406 -17.46 17.10 16.82
CA MET A 406 -17.25 15.67 17.03
C MET A 406 -17.07 14.91 15.71
N ALA A 407 -17.77 15.32 14.65
CA ALA A 407 -17.72 14.70 13.32
C ALA A 407 -16.73 15.35 12.34
N THR A 408 -16.00 16.40 12.75
CA THR A 408 -15.04 17.13 11.90
C THR A 408 -13.70 17.30 12.61
N LEU A 409 -13.48 18.43 13.27
CA LEU A 409 -12.20 18.79 13.89
C LEU A 409 -11.75 17.73 14.89
N ASN A 410 -12.62 17.30 15.81
CA ASN A 410 -12.23 16.37 16.87
C ASN A 410 -11.87 15.00 16.29
N GLY A 411 -12.50 14.59 15.19
CA GLY A 411 -12.11 13.38 14.47
C GLY A 411 -10.73 13.49 13.82
N ALA A 412 -10.38 14.67 13.30
CA ALA A 412 -9.05 14.93 12.79
C ALA A 412 -7.99 14.94 13.91
N ILE A 413 -8.30 15.51 15.08
CA ILE A 413 -7.36 15.53 16.22
C ILE A 413 -7.16 14.12 16.78
N ALA A 414 -8.23 13.34 16.94
CA ALA A 414 -8.15 11.94 17.39
C ALA A 414 -7.29 11.05 16.48
N THR A 415 -6.97 11.51 15.27
CA THR A 415 -6.17 10.81 14.27
C THR A 415 -4.86 11.54 13.94
N ALA A 416 -4.52 12.62 14.64
CA ALA A 416 -3.37 13.49 14.40
C ALA A 416 -3.28 13.97 12.93
N THR A 417 -4.42 14.39 12.39
CA THR A 417 -4.55 14.96 11.04
C THR A 417 -5.17 16.37 11.03
N ASP A 418 -5.36 16.94 12.21
CA ASP A 418 -5.93 18.26 12.45
C ASP A 418 -5.03 19.42 12.02
N ASP A 419 -3.79 19.17 11.62
CA ASP A 419 -2.94 20.16 10.96
C ASP A 419 -3.32 20.36 9.47
N VAL A 420 -3.98 19.38 8.85
CA VAL A 420 -4.32 19.40 7.42
C VAL A 420 -5.79 19.26 7.07
N ILE A 421 -6.60 18.53 7.85
CA ILE A 421 -8.04 18.34 7.62
C ILE A 421 -8.84 18.75 8.87
N GLY A 422 -10.15 18.48 8.88
CA GLY A 422 -11.03 18.78 10.02
C GLY A 422 -11.46 20.24 10.18
N SER A 423 -10.81 21.20 9.51
CA SER A 423 -11.25 22.61 9.49
C SER A 423 -10.94 23.34 8.17
N ILE A 424 -11.60 24.49 7.95
CA ILE A 424 -11.44 25.33 6.76
C ILE A 424 -10.55 26.54 7.10
N ALA A 425 -9.27 26.48 6.72
CA ALA A 425 -8.32 27.58 6.87
C ALA A 425 -7.26 27.55 5.76
N PRO A 426 -6.61 28.69 5.45
CA PRO A 426 -5.46 28.71 4.53
C PRO A 426 -4.38 27.71 4.95
N GLY A 427 -3.74 27.05 3.98
CA GLY A 427 -2.73 26.01 4.20
C GLY A 427 -3.31 24.59 4.32
N ARG A 428 -4.56 24.45 4.77
CA ARG A 428 -5.23 23.15 4.93
C ARG A 428 -5.59 22.50 3.60
N VAL A 429 -5.78 21.19 3.64
CA VAL A 429 -6.22 20.39 2.48
C VAL A 429 -7.72 20.60 2.27
N ALA A 430 -8.13 20.75 1.01
CA ALA A 430 -9.53 21.01 0.65
C ALA A 430 -10.39 19.73 0.66
N ASP A 431 -10.49 19.10 1.82
CA ASP A 431 -11.50 18.11 2.15
C ASP A 431 -12.76 18.86 2.60
N LEU A 432 -13.71 19.03 1.67
CA LEU A 432 -14.81 19.98 1.80
C LEU A 432 -16.14 19.38 1.35
N VAL A 433 -17.21 19.71 2.06
CA VAL A 433 -18.57 19.27 1.72
C VAL A 433 -19.55 20.41 1.77
N ILE A 434 -20.43 20.46 0.77
CA ILE A 434 -21.53 21.43 0.70
C ILE A 434 -22.86 20.69 0.94
N PHE A 435 -23.62 21.18 1.91
CA PHE A 435 -24.96 20.71 2.25
C PHE A 435 -26.02 21.74 1.83
N ASP A 436 -27.24 21.27 1.54
CA ASP A 436 -28.41 22.10 1.28
C ASP A 436 -28.88 22.80 2.56
N GLY A 437 -28.67 24.11 2.63
CA GLY A 437 -29.08 24.97 3.75
C GLY A 437 -30.46 25.62 3.59
N SER A 438 -31.23 25.26 2.55
CA SER A 438 -32.48 25.96 2.23
C SER A 438 -33.64 25.68 3.20
N VAL A 439 -33.57 24.58 3.95
CA VAL A 439 -34.56 24.19 4.98
C VAL A 439 -33.99 24.40 6.38
N ASN A 440 -32.85 23.76 6.66
CA ASN A 440 -32.08 23.89 7.89
C ASN A 440 -30.81 24.67 7.58
N ALA A 441 -30.38 25.57 8.46
CA ALA A 441 -29.21 26.43 8.23
C ALA A 441 -28.07 26.10 9.20
N LEU A 442 -26.89 26.67 8.94
CA LEU A 442 -25.70 26.52 9.80
C LEU A 442 -25.35 25.04 10.05
N HIS A 443 -24.84 24.70 11.23
CA HIS A 443 -24.52 23.33 11.65
C HIS A 443 -25.72 22.36 11.53
N ARG A 444 -26.95 22.82 11.78
CA ARG A 444 -28.16 22.01 11.65
C ARG A 444 -28.40 21.49 10.22
N ALA A 445 -27.90 22.21 9.21
CA ALA A 445 -27.93 21.74 7.82
C ALA A 445 -27.11 20.48 7.60
N VAL A 446 -26.06 20.26 8.41
CA VAL A 446 -25.19 19.08 8.38
C VAL A 446 -25.80 17.94 9.19
N ILE A 447 -26.24 18.21 10.43
CA ILE A 447 -26.76 17.19 11.37
C ILE A 447 -28.00 16.49 10.81
N ASP A 448 -28.96 17.26 10.29
CA ASP A 448 -30.22 16.72 9.77
C ASP A 448 -30.11 16.26 8.31
N ALA A 449 -28.94 16.42 7.67
CA ALA A 449 -28.77 16.15 6.26
C ALA A 449 -29.13 14.71 5.89
N GLN A 450 -29.76 14.56 4.73
CA GLN A 450 -29.94 13.29 4.05
C GLN A 450 -29.01 13.22 2.82
N PRO A 451 -28.79 12.03 2.23
CA PRO A 451 -27.96 11.86 1.04
C PRO A 451 -28.30 12.79 -0.15
N GLU A 452 -29.58 13.15 -0.30
CA GLU A 452 -30.05 14.12 -1.28
C GLU A 452 -29.68 15.58 -0.95
N ASN A 453 -29.38 15.92 0.30
CA ASN A 453 -28.94 17.26 0.71
C ASN A 453 -27.45 17.51 0.47
N VAL A 454 -26.66 16.47 0.18
CA VAL A 454 -25.23 16.61 -0.13
C VAL A 454 -25.05 17.09 -1.57
N ALA A 455 -24.60 18.33 -1.73
CA ALA A 455 -24.46 19.02 -3.01
C ALA A 455 -23.10 18.77 -3.68
N LEU A 456 -22.02 18.68 -2.89
CA LEU A 456 -20.66 18.48 -3.38
C LEU A 456 -19.78 17.91 -2.28
N VAL A 457 -18.93 16.94 -2.62
CA VAL A 457 -17.87 16.39 -1.76
C VAL A 457 -16.54 16.46 -2.51
N LEU A 458 -15.55 17.07 -1.87
CA LEU A 458 -14.18 17.21 -2.35
C LEU A 458 -13.21 16.51 -1.38
N ARG A 459 -12.20 15.85 -1.93
CA ARG A 459 -11.02 15.34 -1.18
C ARG A 459 -9.78 15.94 -1.82
N GLY A 460 -9.04 16.76 -1.07
CA GLY A 460 -7.91 17.51 -1.61
C GLY A 460 -8.27 18.35 -2.84
N GLY A 461 -9.45 18.96 -2.84
CA GLY A 461 -9.96 19.75 -3.97
C GLY A 461 -10.45 18.94 -5.17
N GLU A 462 -10.23 17.62 -5.19
CA GLU A 462 -10.76 16.74 -6.23
C GLU A 462 -12.21 16.36 -5.94
N VAL A 463 -13.07 16.45 -6.96
CA VAL A 463 -14.48 16.11 -6.82
C VAL A 463 -14.70 14.61 -6.69
N LEU A 464 -15.42 14.16 -5.65
CA LEU A 464 -15.75 12.76 -5.43
C LEU A 464 -17.23 12.44 -5.68
N TYR A 465 -18.13 13.30 -5.22
CA TYR A 465 -19.58 13.10 -5.28
C TYR A 465 -20.34 14.42 -5.26
N GLY A 466 -21.58 14.45 -5.76
CA GLY A 466 -22.46 15.62 -5.65
C GLY A 466 -23.49 15.75 -6.77
N GLU A 467 -24.06 16.96 -6.91
CA GLU A 467 -25.05 17.28 -7.93
C GLU A 467 -24.49 17.01 -9.33
N ALA A 468 -25.23 16.28 -10.16
CA ALA A 468 -24.71 15.81 -11.45
C ALA A 468 -24.25 16.96 -12.36
N ALA A 469 -24.86 18.14 -12.26
CA ALA A 469 -24.48 19.33 -13.03
C ALA A 469 -23.22 20.00 -12.48
N VAL A 470 -23.07 20.06 -11.14
CA VAL A 470 -21.91 20.65 -10.47
C VAL A 470 -20.69 19.77 -10.71
N VAL A 471 -20.79 18.48 -10.41
CA VAL A 471 -19.71 17.50 -10.60
C VAL A 471 -19.24 17.50 -12.05
N ALA A 472 -20.15 17.43 -13.02
CA ALA A 472 -19.78 17.40 -14.44
C ALA A 472 -19.07 18.69 -14.93
N ALA A 473 -19.21 19.80 -14.21
CA ALA A 473 -18.57 21.07 -14.54
C ALA A 473 -17.19 21.25 -13.89
N LEU A 474 -16.82 20.41 -12.93
CA LEU A 474 -15.52 20.41 -12.28
C LEU A 474 -14.51 19.52 -13.05
N PRO A 475 -13.19 19.77 -12.90
CA PRO A 475 -12.16 18.99 -13.57
C PRO A 475 -12.35 17.48 -13.37
N ASN A 476 -12.27 16.72 -14.47
CA ASN A 476 -12.45 15.26 -14.52
C ASN A 476 -13.80 14.73 -14.01
N GLY A 477 -14.78 15.58 -13.69
CA GLY A 477 -16.06 15.18 -13.14
C GLY A 477 -17.10 14.70 -14.16
N ASP A 478 -16.92 15.04 -15.45
CA ASP A 478 -17.82 14.62 -16.53
C ASP A 478 -17.77 13.10 -16.81
N ALA A 479 -16.63 12.49 -16.52
CA ALA A 479 -16.37 11.05 -16.59
C ALA A 479 -16.93 10.26 -15.40
N CYS A 480 -17.37 10.91 -14.32
CA CYS A 480 -17.87 10.25 -13.12
C CYS A 480 -19.23 9.57 -13.35
N ASP A 481 -19.44 8.43 -12.70
CA ASP A 481 -20.62 7.59 -12.85
C ASP A 481 -21.89 8.35 -12.44
N THR A 482 -22.94 8.24 -13.25
CA THR A 482 -24.23 8.86 -12.95
C THR A 482 -25.06 7.97 -12.03
N MET A 483 -25.74 8.57 -11.06
CA MET A 483 -26.69 7.88 -10.19
C MET A 483 -27.89 8.77 -9.86
N ASP A 484 -28.99 8.15 -9.45
CA ASP A 484 -30.19 8.85 -8.96
C ASP A 484 -30.28 8.64 -7.46
N VAL A 485 -30.22 9.75 -6.70
CA VAL A 485 -30.37 9.74 -5.25
C VAL A 485 -31.68 10.42 -4.94
N CYS A 486 -32.70 9.61 -4.70
CA CYS A 486 -34.03 10.08 -4.27
C CYS A 486 -34.71 11.01 -5.29
N GLY A 487 -34.52 10.75 -6.58
CA GLY A 487 -35.04 11.58 -7.67
C GLY A 487 -34.17 12.80 -8.01
N SER A 488 -33.08 13.00 -7.28
CA SER A 488 -32.06 14.02 -7.56
C SER A 488 -30.91 13.42 -8.36
N PRO A 489 -30.61 13.92 -9.58
CA PRO A 489 -29.47 13.44 -10.35
C PRO A 489 -28.14 13.77 -9.67
N ARG A 490 -27.34 12.74 -9.42
CA ARG A 490 -26.01 12.82 -8.80
C ARG A 490 -24.94 12.16 -9.66
N ARG A 491 -23.68 12.45 -9.36
CA ARG A 491 -22.51 11.76 -9.93
C ARG A 491 -21.54 11.36 -8.81
N ALA A 492 -20.91 10.20 -8.97
CA ALA A 492 -19.85 9.70 -8.09
C ALA A 492 -18.65 9.25 -8.94
N CYS A 493 -17.43 9.63 -8.56
CA CYS A 493 -16.23 9.38 -9.35
C CYS A 493 -15.64 7.97 -9.18
N VAL A 494 -16.50 6.97 -9.05
CA VAL A 494 -16.15 5.58 -8.68
C VAL A 494 -15.12 4.96 -9.61
N MET A 495 -15.29 5.08 -10.93
CA MET A 495 -14.32 4.53 -11.90
C MET A 495 -12.92 5.13 -11.74
N ARG A 496 -12.83 6.43 -11.44
CA ARG A 496 -11.55 7.12 -11.29
C ARG A 496 -10.83 6.65 -10.02
N GLU A 497 -11.56 6.58 -8.92
CA GLU A 497 -11.02 6.25 -7.60
C GLU A 497 -10.75 4.74 -7.42
N THR A 498 -11.59 3.87 -7.98
CA THR A 498 -11.55 2.43 -7.69
C THR A 498 -11.05 1.57 -8.86
N GLY A 499 -10.92 2.15 -10.06
CA GLY A 499 -10.71 1.41 -11.30
C GLY A 499 -11.93 0.59 -11.78
N MET A 500 -13.07 0.67 -11.09
CA MET A 500 -14.32 -0.01 -11.44
C MET A 500 -15.45 1.01 -11.64
N SER A 501 -16.24 0.86 -12.71
CA SER A 501 -17.49 1.62 -12.85
C SER A 501 -18.45 1.27 -11.70
N LEU A 502 -19.36 2.18 -11.33
CA LEU A 502 -20.34 1.94 -10.27
C LEU A 502 -21.07 0.58 -10.41
N ALA A 503 -21.49 0.23 -11.63
CA ALA A 503 -22.17 -1.04 -11.89
C ALA A 503 -21.26 -2.28 -11.75
N ALA A 504 -19.96 -2.14 -12.02
CA ALA A 504 -18.99 -3.20 -11.84
C ALA A 504 -18.65 -3.39 -10.36
N LEU A 505 -18.48 -2.29 -9.61
CA LEU A 505 -18.28 -2.32 -8.17
C LEU A 505 -19.49 -2.98 -7.47
N GLU A 506 -20.71 -2.59 -7.85
CA GLU A 506 -21.95 -3.21 -7.34
C GLU A 506 -22.01 -4.71 -7.65
N ALA A 507 -21.60 -5.12 -8.85
CA ALA A 507 -21.61 -6.53 -9.27
C ALA A 507 -20.52 -7.37 -8.59
N ALA A 508 -19.42 -6.74 -8.15
CA ALA A 508 -18.32 -7.40 -7.45
C ALA A 508 -18.61 -7.57 -5.93
N ASN A 509 -19.59 -6.85 -5.39
CA ASN A 509 -20.00 -6.94 -3.99
C ASN A 509 -21.32 -7.72 -3.83
N ASP A 510 -21.21 -9.01 -3.51
CA ASP A 510 -22.36 -9.89 -3.25
C ASP A 510 -23.00 -9.68 -1.87
N ARG A 511 -22.33 -8.98 -0.95
CA ARG A 511 -22.77 -8.70 0.44
C ARG A 511 -23.12 -7.23 0.67
N LYS A 512 -23.37 -6.48 -0.41
CA LYS A 512 -23.64 -5.04 -0.37
C LYS A 512 -24.87 -4.70 0.47
N TYR A 513 -24.65 -3.89 1.51
CA TYR A 513 -25.71 -3.08 2.07
C TYR A 513 -26.01 -1.90 1.13
N GLN A 514 -27.22 -1.35 1.18
CA GLN A 514 -27.59 -0.23 0.31
C GLN A 514 -26.73 1.02 0.59
N LEU A 515 -26.49 1.82 -0.44
CA LEU A 515 -25.68 3.04 -0.33
C LEU A 515 -26.40 4.17 0.44
N PHE A 516 -27.73 4.21 0.37
CA PHE A 516 -28.57 5.24 0.99
C PHE A 516 -30.03 4.80 1.04
N VAL A 517 -30.83 5.56 1.80
CA VAL A 517 -32.29 5.56 1.81
C VAL A 517 -32.80 6.98 1.62
N CYS A 518 -34.03 7.10 1.15
CA CYS A 518 -34.63 8.38 0.78
C CYS A 518 -35.64 8.86 1.80
N ASP A 519 -35.92 10.17 1.75
CA ASP A 519 -37.00 10.83 2.50
C ASP A 519 -36.86 10.66 4.03
N GLY A 520 -35.63 10.56 4.54
CA GLY A 520 -35.35 10.39 5.97
C GLY A 520 -35.86 9.06 6.56
N ALA A 521 -36.19 8.08 5.72
CA ALA A 521 -36.62 6.77 6.19
C ALA A 521 -35.47 6.06 6.93
N THR A 522 -35.78 5.32 7.98
CA THR A 522 -34.81 4.43 8.63
C THR A 522 -34.35 3.34 7.64
N PRO A 523 -33.04 3.14 7.42
CA PRO A 523 -32.52 2.00 6.66
C PRO A 523 -33.09 0.67 7.17
N PRO A 524 -33.45 -0.29 6.29
CA PRO A 524 -33.88 -1.61 6.73
C PRO A 524 -32.80 -2.27 7.57
N ASP A 525 -33.22 -2.77 8.72
CA ASP A 525 -32.36 -3.50 9.65
C ASP A 525 -31.19 -2.66 10.20
N GLU A 526 -31.35 -1.33 10.20
CA GLU A 526 -30.42 -0.44 10.89
C GLU A 526 -30.40 -0.77 12.39
N PRO A 527 -29.21 -0.89 13.01
CA PRO A 527 -29.09 -1.05 14.44
C PRO A 527 -29.82 0.07 15.21
N THR A 528 -30.40 -0.30 16.36
CA THR A 528 -31.21 0.62 17.15
C THR A 528 -30.35 1.70 17.81
N CYS A 529 -30.82 2.96 17.74
CA CYS A 529 -30.29 4.07 18.54
C CYS A 529 -31.11 4.30 19.83
N HIS A 530 -32.12 3.47 20.08
CA HIS A 530 -33.00 3.57 21.25
C HIS A 530 -32.44 2.74 22.44
N PRO A 531 -32.01 3.35 23.56
CA PRO A 531 -31.54 2.65 24.75
C PRO A 531 -32.57 1.68 25.30
N ARG A 532 -32.15 0.44 25.63
CA ARG A 532 -33.07 -0.58 26.15
C ARG A 532 -32.37 -1.78 26.78
N ARG A 533 -32.85 -2.19 27.96
CA ARG A 533 -32.48 -3.41 28.70
C ARG A 533 -33.67 -4.11 29.38
N THR A 534 -34.78 -4.30 28.65
CA THR A 534 -36.01 -5.01 29.12
C THR A 534 -36.34 -6.25 28.28
N GLU A 535 -36.90 -7.28 28.91
CA GLU A 535 -37.33 -8.52 28.22
C GLU A 535 -38.42 -8.25 27.17
N TYR A 536 -38.30 -8.83 25.97
CA TYR A 536 -39.33 -8.73 24.92
C TYR A 536 -40.53 -9.66 25.24
N PRO A 537 -41.79 -9.22 24.99
CA PRO A 537 -42.98 -10.05 25.23
C PRO A 537 -43.02 -11.40 24.48
N ASP A 538 -42.21 -11.56 23.42
CA ASP A 538 -42.18 -12.72 22.52
C ASP A 538 -40.79 -13.40 22.40
N ALA A 539 -39.83 -13.09 23.30
CA ALA A 539 -38.47 -13.63 23.20
C ALA A 539 -38.41 -15.16 23.43
N VAL A 540 -37.65 -15.87 22.57
CA VAL A 540 -37.47 -17.33 22.61
C VAL A 540 -36.37 -17.74 23.60
N VAL A 541 -35.53 -16.78 24.02
CA VAL A 541 -34.48 -16.91 25.03
C VAL A 541 -34.78 -15.85 26.09
N ALA A 542 -34.91 -16.25 27.36
CA ALA A 542 -34.95 -15.29 28.47
C ALA A 542 -33.65 -14.49 28.43
N MET A 543 -33.67 -13.17 28.56
CA MET A 543 -32.42 -12.40 28.65
C MET A 543 -31.70 -12.75 29.96
N PRO A 544 -30.48 -13.31 29.98
CA PRO A 544 -29.49 -12.88 30.94
C PRO A 544 -28.77 -11.66 30.31
N SER A 545 -28.74 -10.50 30.94
CA SER A 545 -27.90 -10.36 32.12
C SER A 545 -28.35 -9.25 33.07
N ILE A 546 -28.15 -9.63 34.33
CA ILE A 546 -28.67 -9.17 35.60
C ILE A 546 -27.59 -9.58 36.61
N ASP A 547 -26.86 -8.63 37.20
CA ASP A 547 -26.68 -8.51 38.66
C ASP A 547 -26.12 -7.11 38.95
N GLY A 548 -26.94 -6.23 39.51
CA GLY A 548 -26.56 -4.85 39.86
C GLY A 548 -27.12 -3.75 38.96
N SER A 549 -27.66 -4.05 37.76
CA SER A 549 -28.34 -3.07 36.89
C SER A 549 -29.88 -3.07 37.02
N ASN A 550 -30.54 -2.00 36.56
CA ASN A 550 -32.00 -1.90 36.44
C ASN A 550 -32.49 -2.24 35.01
N GLU A 551 -33.80 -2.44 34.89
CA GLU A 551 -34.47 -2.68 33.61
C GLU A 551 -35.09 -1.37 33.08
N TYR A 552 -34.90 -1.08 31.80
CA TYR A 552 -35.51 0.06 31.12
C TYR A 552 -35.87 -0.25 29.67
N ASP A 553 -36.91 0.41 29.17
CA ASP A 553 -37.35 0.29 27.78
C ASP A 553 -37.06 1.54 26.95
N GLY A 554 -36.43 2.56 27.55
CA GLY A 554 -36.01 3.82 26.92
C GLY A 554 -37.15 4.76 26.57
N ASN A 555 -38.40 4.46 26.96
CA ASN A 555 -39.54 5.31 26.61
C ASN A 555 -39.79 6.33 27.72
N ALA A 556 -39.59 7.61 27.41
CA ALA A 556 -40.00 8.70 28.28
C ALA A 556 -41.51 8.66 28.58
N THR A 557 -41.86 8.77 29.85
CA THR A 557 -43.23 8.85 30.36
C THR A 557 -43.38 10.04 31.31
N ALA A 558 -44.61 10.33 31.76
CA ALA A 558 -44.82 11.41 32.71
C ALA A 558 -44.25 11.12 34.13
N ASP A 559 -43.96 9.85 34.43
CA ASP A 559 -43.47 9.41 35.74
C ASP A 559 -41.96 9.06 35.72
N ASP A 560 -41.33 9.01 34.54
CA ASP A 560 -39.93 8.65 34.24
C ASP A 560 -39.59 9.41 32.94
N SER A 561 -39.02 10.62 33.05
CA SER A 561 -39.01 11.59 31.94
C SER A 561 -37.89 11.37 30.94
N ASP A 562 -36.81 10.72 31.34
CA ASP A 562 -35.66 10.38 30.50
C ASP A 562 -35.68 8.91 30.04
N GLY A 563 -36.55 8.06 30.60
CA GLY A 563 -36.76 6.69 30.16
C GLY A 563 -35.70 5.71 30.67
N ASP A 564 -34.99 6.05 31.74
CA ASP A 564 -33.92 5.24 32.33
C ASP A 564 -34.43 4.08 33.22
N GLY A 565 -35.76 3.99 33.39
CA GLY A 565 -36.44 2.96 34.17
C GLY A 565 -36.62 3.31 35.65
N ILE A 566 -36.27 4.52 36.07
CA ILE A 566 -36.40 5.04 37.44
C ILE A 566 -37.43 6.15 37.44
N ALA A 567 -38.30 6.15 38.45
CA ALA A 567 -39.33 7.18 38.51
C ALA A 567 -38.72 8.52 38.94
N ASN A 568 -39.14 9.62 38.32
CA ASN A 568 -38.69 11.01 38.58
C ASN A 568 -38.57 11.41 40.07
N ALA A 569 -39.29 10.73 40.98
CA ALA A 569 -39.28 11.02 42.42
C ALA A 569 -38.20 10.24 43.21
N GLU A 570 -37.64 9.19 42.61
CA GLU A 570 -36.58 8.32 43.13
C GLU A 570 -35.27 8.49 42.35
N ASP A 571 -35.32 9.23 41.25
CA ASP A 571 -34.27 9.50 40.28
C ASP A 571 -33.38 10.68 40.72
N ASN A 572 -32.05 10.50 40.70
CA ASN A 572 -31.07 11.55 41.00
C ASN A 572 -30.72 12.44 39.79
N CYS A 573 -31.15 12.10 38.58
CA CYS A 573 -31.10 12.93 37.38
C CYS A 573 -32.40 12.85 36.53
N PRO A 574 -33.55 13.37 37.01
CA PRO A 574 -34.88 13.16 36.40
C PRO A 574 -35.10 13.60 34.94
N SER A 575 -34.11 14.21 34.29
CA SER A 575 -34.15 14.67 32.90
C SER A 575 -32.95 14.21 32.07
N MET A 576 -32.02 13.45 32.66
CA MET A 576 -30.76 13.04 32.03
C MET A 576 -30.55 11.54 32.27
N PHE A 577 -30.78 10.74 31.24
CA PHE A 577 -30.73 9.29 31.25
C PHE A 577 -29.45 8.76 31.91
N ASN A 578 -29.60 8.14 33.08
CA ASN A 578 -28.50 7.60 33.87
C ASN A 578 -28.88 6.28 34.56
N PRO A 579 -29.23 5.24 33.79
CA PRO A 579 -29.63 3.96 34.35
C PRO A 579 -28.51 3.36 35.21
N ILE A 580 -28.91 2.44 36.07
CA ILE A 580 -27.99 1.69 36.94
C ILE A 580 -27.27 0.64 36.09
N ARG A 581 -25.95 0.77 35.96
CA ARG A 581 -25.07 -0.22 35.32
C ARG A 581 -24.56 -1.23 36.34
N PRO A 582 -24.08 -2.41 35.93
CA PRO A 582 -23.43 -3.37 36.83
C PRO A 582 -22.30 -2.77 37.68
N LEU A 583 -21.56 -1.80 37.13
CA LEU A 583 -20.48 -1.13 37.85
C LEU A 583 -20.95 -0.09 38.91
N ASP A 584 -22.23 0.31 38.88
CA ASP A 584 -22.83 1.31 39.80
C ASP A 584 -23.38 0.67 41.11
N MET A 585 -23.18 -0.65 41.29
CA MET A 585 -23.49 -1.38 42.53
C MET A 585 -24.96 -1.29 43.02
N GLY A 586 -25.92 -1.10 42.10
CA GLY A 586 -27.35 -1.14 42.41
C GLY A 586 -27.99 0.19 42.79
N ALA A 587 -27.32 1.31 42.57
CA ALA A 587 -27.86 2.67 42.69
C ALA A 587 -27.43 3.51 41.48
N GLN A 588 -28.16 4.59 41.15
CA GLN A 588 -27.68 5.54 40.15
C GLN A 588 -26.35 6.15 40.62
N ALA A 589 -25.45 6.41 39.68
CA ALA A 589 -24.14 6.93 39.98
C ALA A 589 -24.22 8.36 40.55
N ASP A 590 -23.46 8.58 41.62
CA ASP A 590 -23.34 9.81 42.42
C ASP A 590 -22.01 9.66 43.18
N ALA A 591 -20.92 10.09 42.55
CA ALA A 591 -19.56 9.77 42.96
C ALA A 591 -19.08 10.59 44.16
N ASP A 592 -19.71 11.73 44.44
CA ASP A 592 -19.37 12.60 45.56
C ASP A 592 -20.39 12.58 46.73
N ASP A 593 -21.48 11.80 46.58
CA ASP A 593 -22.53 11.56 47.56
C ASP A 593 -23.36 12.82 47.93
N ASP A 594 -23.55 13.77 47.00
CA ASP A 594 -24.33 15.00 47.23
C ASP A 594 -25.84 14.87 46.90
N GLY A 595 -26.20 13.83 46.16
CA GLY A 595 -27.56 13.48 45.78
C GLY A 595 -27.99 13.97 44.39
N GLU A 596 -27.14 14.67 43.64
CA GLU A 596 -27.23 14.87 42.20
C GLU A 596 -26.47 13.74 41.49
N GLY A 597 -26.99 13.21 40.38
CA GLY A 597 -26.30 12.12 39.68
C GLY A 597 -25.17 12.62 38.77
N ASP A 598 -24.15 11.79 38.59
CA ASP A 598 -22.90 12.17 37.88
C ASP A 598 -23.13 12.83 36.51
N ILE A 599 -24.13 12.40 35.73
CA ILE A 599 -24.38 12.91 34.37
C ILE A 599 -25.05 14.29 34.35
N CYS A 600 -25.82 14.64 35.39
CA CYS A 600 -26.51 15.92 35.49
C CYS A 600 -25.73 16.91 36.36
N ASP A 601 -24.86 16.40 37.23
CA ASP A 601 -23.97 17.19 38.08
C ASP A 601 -22.91 17.95 37.25
N PRO A 602 -22.83 19.30 37.34
CA PRO A 602 -21.74 20.09 36.79
C PRO A 602 -20.34 19.72 37.32
N CYS A 603 -20.28 19.05 38.47
CA CYS A 603 -19.11 18.79 39.28
C CYS A 603 -19.09 17.40 39.93
N PRO A 604 -19.09 16.30 39.14
CA PRO A 604 -19.33 14.93 39.63
C PRO A 604 -18.26 14.36 40.58
N LEU A 605 -17.28 15.16 41.01
CA LEU A 605 -16.23 14.79 41.96
C LEU A 605 -16.15 15.73 43.17
N GLU A 606 -16.99 16.77 43.24
CA GLU A 606 -16.96 17.82 44.26
C GLU A 606 -18.36 18.13 44.84
N ALA A 607 -18.71 17.44 45.94
CA ALA A 607 -20.04 17.55 46.55
C ALA A 607 -20.53 18.98 46.80
N ASP A 608 -21.79 19.25 46.43
CA ASP A 608 -22.50 20.52 46.49
C ASP A 608 -21.88 21.64 45.60
N ALA A 609 -20.94 21.33 44.70
CA ALA A 609 -20.28 22.32 43.85
C ALA A 609 -21.10 22.59 42.57
N THR A 610 -21.41 23.86 42.32
CA THR A 610 -22.13 24.27 41.09
C THR A 610 -21.20 24.89 40.05
N THR A 611 -19.88 24.89 40.31
CA THR A 611 -18.84 25.47 39.45
C THR A 611 -17.52 24.72 39.71
N CYS A 612 -17.03 24.00 38.71
CA CYS A 612 -15.75 23.31 38.76
C CYS A 612 -14.64 24.15 38.11
N GLU A 613 -13.39 23.74 38.32
CA GLU A 613 -12.31 24.21 37.46
C GLU A 613 -12.62 23.73 36.04
N ALA A 614 -13.18 24.63 35.22
CA ALA A 614 -13.65 24.29 33.89
C ALA A 614 -12.44 23.96 33.02
N PHE A 615 -12.41 22.74 32.50
CA PHE A 615 -11.70 22.48 31.27
C PHE A 615 -12.38 23.29 30.17
N ASP A 616 -11.59 24.03 29.38
CA ASP A 616 -12.12 24.63 28.17
C ASP A 616 -12.11 23.53 27.09
N PRO A 617 -13.27 23.03 26.63
CA PRO A 617 -13.33 22.02 25.58
C PRO A 617 -12.78 22.50 24.22
N ASN A 618 -12.39 23.77 24.13
CA ASN A 618 -11.71 24.35 22.99
C ASN A 618 -10.20 24.57 23.20
N ASP A 619 -9.60 24.10 24.30
CA ASP A 619 -8.16 24.18 24.60
C ASP A 619 -7.71 22.78 25.08
N GLN A 620 -7.47 21.90 24.11
CA GLN A 620 -7.26 20.49 24.31
C GLN A 620 -5.94 20.20 25.03
N ASP A 621 -4.88 20.94 24.72
CA ASP A 621 -3.56 20.74 25.31
C ASP A 621 -3.33 21.54 26.61
N ARG A 622 -4.32 22.36 26.99
CA ARG A 622 -4.45 23.07 28.28
C ARG A 622 -3.35 24.09 28.48
N ASP A 623 -3.01 24.79 27.42
CA ASP A 623 -1.96 25.79 27.41
C ASP A 623 -2.47 27.24 27.59
N ASP A 624 -3.77 27.40 27.82
CA ASP A 624 -4.55 28.65 27.87
C ASP A 624 -4.75 29.32 26.49
N VAL A 625 -4.53 28.60 25.38
CA VAL A 625 -4.79 29.03 24.00
C VAL A 625 -5.83 28.11 23.37
N PRO A 626 -6.96 28.67 22.88
CA PRO A 626 -7.95 27.82 22.22
C PRO A 626 -7.39 27.17 20.94
N ASP A 627 -7.61 25.86 20.76
CA ASP A 627 -7.26 24.97 19.64
C ASP A 627 -7.42 25.64 18.27
N THR A 628 -8.45 26.47 18.15
CA THR A 628 -8.82 27.14 16.90
C THR A 628 -7.90 28.29 16.51
N THR A 629 -7.17 28.83 17.48
CA THR A 629 -6.12 29.85 17.33
C THR A 629 -4.74 29.35 17.71
N ASP A 630 -4.67 28.13 18.22
CA ASP A 630 -3.46 27.47 18.60
C ASP A 630 -2.70 26.98 17.36
N ASN A 631 -1.41 27.30 17.29
CA ASN A 631 -0.51 26.81 16.25
C ASN A 631 0.08 25.41 16.56
N CYS A 632 -0.23 24.84 17.73
CA CYS A 632 -0.02 23.44 18.11
C CYS A 632 -1.19 22.86 18.94
N PRO A 633 -2.42 22.72 18.39
CA PRO A 633 -3.64 22.36 19.16
C PRO A 633 -3.57 21.09 20.03
N GLY A 634 -2.65 20.17 19.71
CA GLY A 634 -2.41 18.94 20.47
C GLY A 634 -1.17 18.97 21.36
N ARG A 635 -0.46 20.09 21.49
CA ARG A 635 0.83 20.14 22.18
C ARG A 635 1.16 21.51 22.81
N SER A 636 0.95 21.54 24.13
CA SER A 636 1.03 22.74 24.95
C SER A 636 2.21 23.66 24.62
N ASN A 637 1.90 24.85 24.12
CA ASN A 637 2.84 25.92 23.83
C ASN A 637 2.23 27.31 24.11
N PRO A 638 2.03 27.69 25.40
CA PRO A 638 1.30 28.90 25.78
C PRO A 638 1.82 30.22 25.20
N ASP A 639 3.06 30.21 24.68
CA ASP A 639 3.70 31.36 24.08
C ASP A 639 3.47 31.50 22.56
N GLN A 640 2.83 30.49 21.94
CA GLN A 640 2.46 30.42 20.53
C GLN A 640 3.63 30.79 19.62
N MET A 641 4.83 30.39 20.03
CA MET A 641 6.06 30.76 19.34
C MET A 641 6.09 30.04 18.00
N ASP A 642 6.10 30.82 16.92
CA ASP A 642 6.27 30.39 15.53
C ASP A 642 7.40 31.28 14.99
N MET A 643 8.61 30.74 14.92
CA MET A 643 9.79 31.53 14.57
C MET A 643 9.94 31.78 13.06
N ASP A 644 9.27 31.01 12.20
CA ASP A 644 9.37 31.14 10.74
C ASP A 644 8.08 31.61 10.03
N ASP A 645 7.05 31.93 10.81
CA ASP A 645 5.77 32.51 10.40
C ASP A 645 4.98 31.60 9.43
N ASP A 646 5.02 30.29 9.62
CA ASP A 646 4.31 29.31 8.77
C ASP A 646 2.97 28.80 9.33
N ALA A 647 2.56 29.35 10.48
CA ALA A 647 1.37 29.02 11.25
C ALA A 647 1.41 27.66 11.98
N LYS A 648 2.58 27.04 12.13
CA LYS A 648 2.84 25.98 13.09
C LYS A 648 3.70 26.49 14.23
N GLY A 649 3.42 26.05 15.45
CA GLY A 649 4.25 26.40 16.59
C GLY A 649 5.55 25.61 16.62
N ASP A 650 6.61 26.25 17.12
CA ASP A 650 7.94 25.66 17.36
C ASP A 650 7.86 24.34 18.17
N ALA A 651 6.79 24.14 18.95
CA ALA A 651 6.57 22.95 19.75
C ALA A 651 6.16 21.72 18.93
N CYS A 652 5.39 21.90 17.86
CA CYS A 652 4.87 20.83 17.00
C CYS A 652 5.47 20.87 15.58
N ASP A 653 6.34 21.84 15.30
CA ASP A 653 7.05 21.93 14.04
C ASP A 653 8.40 21.19 14.05
N VAL A 654 8.62 20.39 13.01
CA VAL A 654 9.85 19.63 12.78
C VAL A 654 11.01 20.52 12.32
N CYS A 655 10.75 21.75 11.86
CA CYS A 655 11.77 22.73 11.50
C CYS A 655 11.40 24.15 11.92
N PRO A 656 11.50 24.48 13.23
CA PRO A 656 11.06 25.76 13.82
C PRO A 656 11.77 27.04 13.32
N THR A 657 12.56 26.97 12.26
CA THR A 657 13.32 28.08 11.70
C THR A 657 13.22 28.16 10.18
N ARG A 658 12.42 27.29 9.55
CA ARG A 658 12.28 27.14 8.10
C ARG A 658 10.85 26.76 7.73
N SER A 659 10.07 27.79 7.39
CA SER A 659 8.67 27.69 6.98
C SER A 659 8.37 26.47 6.10
N ASN A 660 7.53 25.58 6.62
CA ASN A 660 7.06 24.34 6.05
C ASN A 660 5.55 24.15 6.37
N PRO A 661 4.70 25.05 5.84
CA PRO A 661 3.29 25.09 6.21
C PRO A 661 2.56 23.79 5.81
N GLY A 662 1.55 23.40 6.60
CA GLY A 662 0.81 22.15 6.42
C GLY A 662 1.69 20.90 6.57
N ALA A 663 1.43 19.80 5.89
CA ALA A 663 2.21 18.56 6.09
C ALA A 663 3.64 18.58 5.53
N ALA A 664 4.22 19.70 5.09
CA ALA A 664 5.51 19.66 4.38
C ALA A 664 6.68 19.27 5.32
N GLY A 665 7.56 18.40 4.83
CA GLY A 665 8.86 18.18 5.46
C GLY A 665 9.75 19.42 5.35
N CYS A 666 10.83 19.44 6.11
CA CYS A 666 11.70 20.60 6.19
C CYS A 666 12.36 20.93 4.87
N PRO A 667 12.16 22.14 4.31
CA PRO A 667 12.80 22.51 3.07
C PRO A 667 14.31 22.57 3.27
N GLY A 668 15.03 21.91 2.37
CA GLY A 668 16.47 21.87 2.41
C GLY A 668 17.09 21.43 1.09
N THR A 669 18.41 21.34 1.11
CA THR A 669 19.19 20.87 -0.04
C THR A 669 19.81 19.51 0.23
N ILE A 670 20.22 18.81 -0.83
CA ILE A 670 20.99 17.55 -0.69
C ILE A 670 22.28 17.78 0.12
N TYR A 671 22.91 18.95 0.01
CA TYR A 671 24.11 19.30 0.79
C TYR A 671 23.85 19.32 2.29
N GLU A 672 22.70 19.85 2.72
CA GLU A 672 22.31 19.94 4.13
C GLU A 672 21.92 18.58 4.72
N VAL A 673 21.43 17.67 3.88
CA VAL A 673 21.25 16.26 4.27
C VAL A 673 22.62 15.61 4.46
N GLN A 674 23.55 15.81 3.53
CA GLN A 674 24.87 15.18 3.52
C GLN A 674 25.87 15.78 4.52
N ASP A 675 25.69 17.01 5.00
CA ASP A 675 26.57 17.64 5.99
C ASP A 675 26.08 17.45 7.45
N GLY A 676 24.94 16.79 7.62
CA GLY A 676 24.31 16.51 8.91
C GLY A 676 23.60 17.71 9.53
N THR A 677 23.23 18.73 8.73
CA THR A 677 22.37 19.82 9.18
C THR A 677 21.01 19.29 9.64
N PHE A 678 20.47 18.29 8.92
CA PHE A 678 19.30 17.54 9.37
C PHE A 678 19.72 16.31 10.16
N ALA A 679 19.11 16.11 11.33
CA ALA A 679 19.33 14.90 12.12
C ALA A 679 18.66 13.69 11.45
N ALA A 680 19.14 12.49 11.77
CA ALA A 680 18.39 11.27 11.43
C ALA A 680 16.95 11.37 11.98
N ASP A 681 16.01 10.79 11.24
CA ASP A 681 14.57 10.82 11.46
C ASP A 681 13.88 12.18 11.21
N THR A 682 14.62 13.18 10.73
CA THR A 682 14.02 14.44 10.26
C THR A 682 13.37 14.25 8.89
N ARG A 683 12.10 14.66 8.74
CA ARG A 683 11.41 14.70 7.44
C ARG A 683 11.83 15.95 6.67
N VAL A 684 12.28 15.79 5.44
CA VAL A 684 12.85 16.85 4.59
C VAL A 684 12.22 16.85 3.20
N VAL A 685 12.18 18.03 2.58
CA VAL A 685 11.84 18.21 1.16
C VAL A 685 13.07 18.74 0.43
N VAL A 686 13.63 17.93 -0.47
CA VAL A 686 14.84 18.27 -1.24
C VAL A 686 14.63 18.10 -2.74
N ARG A 687 15.51 18.70 -3.56
CA ARG A 687 15.48 18.59 -5.03
C ARG A 687 16.75 17.99 -5.59
N GLY A 688 16.63 17.32 -6.74
CA GLY A 688 17.78 16.82 -7.48
C GLY A 688 17.41 16.19 -8.82
N VAL A 689 18.43 15.81 -9.58
CA VAL A 689 18.29 15.08 -10.85
C VAL A 689 18.70 13.63 -10.66
N VAL A 690 17.87 12.70 -11.15
CA VAL A 690 18.14 11.26 -11.04
C VAL A 690 19.36 10.87 -11.89
N THR A 691 20.39 10.30 -11.25
CA THR A 691 21.67 9.93 -11.90
C THR A 691 21.84 8.43 -12.10
N ALA A 692 21.20 7.60 -11.27
CA ALA A 692 21.17 6.15 -11.36
C ALA A 692 19.91 5.58 -10.68
N VAL A 693 19.40 4.45 -11.15
CA VAL A 693 18.17 3.81 -10.64
C VAL A 693 18.47 2.37 -10.23
N ALA A 694 18.19 2.02 -8.97
CA ALA A 694 18.26 0.68 -8.41
C ALA A 694 16.86 0.06 -8.26
N SER A 695 16.78 -1.20 -7.81
CA SER A 695 15.50 -1.90 -7.64
C SER A 695 14.65 -1.37 -6.48
N ASN A 696 15.25 -0.75 -5.47
CA ASN A 696 14.59 -0.30 -4.24
C ASN A 696 14.73 1.21 -4.00
N GLY A 697 15.26 1.96 -4.97
CA GLY A 697 15.63 3.35 -4.82
C GLY A 697 16.40 3.90 -6.01
N PHE A 698 16.79 5.16 -5.93
CA PHE A 698 17.58 5.83 -6.98
C PHE A 698 18.56 6.82 -6.35
N TYR A 699 19.57 7.21 -7.10
CA TYR A 699 20.48 8.29 -6.70
C TYR A 699 20.03 9.59 -7.35
N ALA A 700 19.92 10.65 -6.56
CA ALA A 700 19.67 12.00 -7.01
C ALA A 700 20.90 12.87 -6.76
N GLN A 701 21.19 13.79 -7.67
CA GLN A 701 22.30 14.72 -7.55
C GLN A 701 21.87 16.13 -7.97
N VAL A 702 22.33 17.17 -7.26
CA VAL A 702 22.09 18.57 -7.61
C VAL A 702 22.77 18.89 -8.95
N ALA A 703 22.02 19.49 -9.88
CA ALA A 703 22.53 19.84 -11.21
C ALA A 703 23.42 21.10 -11.17
N GLU A 704 24.41 21.19 -12.05
CA GLU A 704 25.32 22.36 -12.11
C GLU A 704 24.61 23.68 -12.49
N ASP A 705 23.43 23.58 -13.12
CA ASP A 705 22.58 24.70 -13.48
C ASP A 705 21.47 25.01 -12.47
N ASP A 706 21.40 24.24 -11.38
CA ASP A 706 20.52 24.49 -10.22
C ASP A 706 21.01 25.71 -9.42
N GLU A 707 20.09 26.46 -8.83
CA GLU A 707 20.42 27.63 -8.01
C GLU A 707 21.08 27.25 -6.67
N ASP A 708 20.80 26.05 -6.17
CA ASP A 708 21.32 25.51 -4.91
C ASP A 708 22.68 24.80 -5.09
N TYR A 709 23.26 24.80 -6.30
CA TYR A 709 24.53 24.13 -6.56
C TYR A 709 25.72 24.84 -5.89
N ASP A 710 26.33 24.21 -4.88
CA ASP A 710 27.53 24.71 -4.15
C ASP A 710 28.81 23.90 -4.43
N GLY A 711 28.85 23.16 -5.55
CA GLY A 711 30.01 22.40 -6.01
C GLY A 711 29.77 20.89 -6.00
N GLU A 712 30.78 20.09 -6.40
CA GLU A 712 30.55 18.67 -6.59
C GLU A 712 30.49 17.84 -5.29
N ASP A 713 31.15 18.30 -4.22
CA ASP A 713 31.20 17.60 -2.95
C ASP A 713 29.83 17.67 -2.26
N GLN A 714 29.32 16.54 -1.75
CA GLN A 714 28.02 16.39 -1.05
C GLN A 714 26.80 16.70 -1.94
N SER A 715 26.98 16.70 -3.25
CA SER A 715 25.90 17.03 -4.20
C SER A 715 24.94 15.86 -4.48
N GLY A 716 25.19 14.66 -3.96
CA GLY A 716 24.42 13.45 -4.26
C GLY A 716 23.85 12.75 -3.01
N VAL A 717 22.74 12.04 -3.16
CA VAL A 717 22.12 11.25 -2.09
C VAL A 717 21.38 10.04 -2.66
N PHE A 718 21.31 8.96 -1.88
CA PHE A 718 20.46 7.81 -2.19
C PHE A 718 19.04 8.04 -1.65
N VAL A 719 18.03 7.80 -2.49
CA VAL A 719 16.61 7.86 -2.13
C VAL A 719 16.06 6.44 -2.13
N PHE A 720 15.69 5.93 -0.96
CA PHE A 720 15.07 4.63 -0.79
C PHE A 720 13.55 4.75 -0.92
N VAL A 721 12.93 3.94 -1.79
CA VAL A 721 11.48 3.98 -2.08
C VAL A 721 10.71 2.68 -1.79
N GLY A 722 11.36 1.69 -1.16
CA GLY A 722 10.70 0.45 -0.75
C GLY A 722 10.58 -0.64 -1.83
N GLY A 723 9.69 -1.61 -1.59
CA GLY A 723 9.61 -2.89 -2.32
C GLY A 723 8.99 -2.82 -3.72
N ASP A 724 8.17 -1.80 -4.00
CA ASP A 724 7.57 -1.59 -5.33
C ASP A 724 8.55 -0.99 -6.34
N GLY A 725 9.71 -0.51 -5.84
CA GLY A 725 10.76 0.11 -6.63
C GLY A 725 10.42 1.51 -7.16
N PRO A 726 11.40 2.25 -7.68
CA PRO A 726 11.19 3.60 -8.20
C PRO A 726 10.52 3.58 -9.58
N THR A 727 9.64 4.56 -9.82
CA THR A 727 9.06 4.83 -11.14
C THR A 727 9.88 5.84 -11.95
N GLN A 728 10.85 6.49 -11.31
CA GLN A 728 11.69 7.54 -11.86
C GLN A 728 12.76 7.00 -12.82
N SER A 729 13.13 7.83 -13.81
CA SER A 729 14.13 7.53 -14.82
C SER A 729 15.35 8.46 -14.70
N ILE A 730 16.51 8.00 -15.17
CA ILE A 730 17.73 8.84 -15.23
C ILE A 730 17.45 10.10 -16.05
N GLY A 731 17.75 11.27 -15.48
CA GLY A 731 17.48 12.58 -16.07
C GLY A 731 16.16 13.23 -15.63
N ASP A 732 15.33 12.56 -14.84
CA ASP A 732 14.16 13.19 -14.22
C ASP A 732 14.62 14.20 -13.16
N GLU A 733 13.99 15.37 -13.14
CA GLU A 733 14.14 16.36 -12.08
C GLU A 733 13.06 16.11 -11.03
N VAL A 734 13.46 15.83 -9.80
CA VAL A 734 12.58 15.35 -8.74
C VAL A 734 12.59 16.27 -7.53
N THR A 735 11.40 16.44 -6.93
CA THR A 735 11.25 16.90 -5.55
C THR A 735 10.94 15.67 -4.69
N ILE A 736 11.72 15.47 -3.64
CA ILE A 736 11.69 14.30 -2.76
C ILE A 736 11.24 14.78 -1.39
N ASP A 737 10.08 14.30 -0.94
CA ASP A 737 9.60 14.45 0.43
C ASP A 737 9.79 13.11 1.17
N GLY A 738 10.65 13.09 2.17
CA GLY A 738 11.00 11.87 2.88
C GLY A 738 11.86 12.09 4.12
N THR A 739 12.14 11.02 4.84
CA THR A 739 12.83 11.07 6.12
C THR A 739 14.31 10.75 5.97
N VAL A 740 15.18 11.58 6.55
CA VAL A 740 16.63 11.34 6.59
C VAL A 740 16.92 10.11 7.45
N GLN A 741 17.69 9.16 6.94
CA GLN A 741 18.06 7.95 7.64
C GLN A 741 19.54 7.61 7.47
N GLU A 742 20.10 6.98 8.49
CA GLU A 742 21.42 6.37 8.45
C GLU A 742 21.30 4.86 8.29
N PHE A 743 21.59 4.35 7.09
CA PHE A 743 21.46 2.92 6.79
C PHE A 743 22.81 2.33 6.41
N PHE A 744 23.37 1.46 7.27
CA PHE A 744 24.73 0.92 7.11
C PHE A 744 25.83 2.00 6.95
N ALA A 745 25.64 3.17 7.57
CA ALA A 745 26.49 4.35 7.45
C ALA A 745 26.53 4.96 6.04
N GLU A 746 25.48 4.74 5.23
CA GLU A 746 25.13 5.53 4.06
C GLU A 746 23.99 6.47 4.48
N THR A 747 24.19 7.78 4.33
CA THR A 747 23.12 8.76 4.50
C THR A 747 22.15 8.64 3.33
N GLN A 748 20.88 8.37 3.63
CA GLN A 748 19.82 8.21 2.63
C GLN A 748 18.57 8.98 3.02
N ILE A 749 17.68 9.20 2.05
CA ILE A 749 16.32 9.70 2.28
C ILE A 749 15.35 8.53 2.05
N SER A 750 14.62 8.14 3.08
CA SER A 750 13.55 7.13 2.99
C SER A 750 12.24 7.82 2.63
N SER A 751 11.67 7.41 1.50
CA SER A 751 10.49 8.01 0.89
C SER A 751 9.56 6.91 0.39
N SER A 752 8.29 7.21 0.14
CA SER A 752 7.47 6.38 -0.73
C SER A 752 7.67 6.82 -2.19
N ALA A 753 7.27 6.02 -3.17
CA ALA A 753 7.30 6.46 -4.58
C ALA A 753 6.36 7.65 -4.84
N ALA A 754 5.25 7.75 -4.08
CA ALA A 754 4.27 8.83 -4.20
C ALA A 754 4.77 10.17 -3.67
N SER A 755 5.70 10.14 -2.70
CA SER A 755 6.34 11.35 -2.16
C SER A 755 7.55 11.81 -2.96
N VAL A 756 7.81 11.18 -4.12
CA VAL A 756 8.79 11.63 -5.11
C VAL A 756 8.06 12.19 -6.34
N MET A 757 7.96 13.51 -6.42
CA MET A 757 7.33 14.20 -7.53
C MET A 757 8.32 14.44 -8.66
N VAL A 758 8.05 13.92 -9.86
CA VAL A 758 8.77 14.32 -11.07
C VAL A 758 8.28 15.70 -11.51
N THR A 759 9.13 16.69 -11.35
CA THR A 759 8.82 18.11 -11.64
C THR A 759 9.24 18.52 -13.05
N GLY A 760 10.11 17.74 -13.69
CA GLY A 760 10.60 18.04 -15.03
C GLY A 760 11.67 17.05 -15.52
N THR A 761 12.47 17.52 -16.48
CA THR A 761 13.63 16.79 -17.00
C THR A 761 14.87 17.66 -16.82
N GLY A 762 15.83 17.16 -16.05
CA GLY A 762 17.08 17.85 -15.73
C GLY A 762 18.26 17.39 -16.59
N THR A 763 19.32 18.20 -16.61
CA THR A 763 20.59 17.79 -17.22
C THR A 763 21.33 16.89 -16.23
N VAL A 764 21.61 15.64 -16.61
CA VAL A 764 22.43 14.74 -15.77
C VAL A 764 23.82 15.38 -15.54
N PRO A 765 24.25 15.56 -14.28
CA PRO A 765 25.56 16.14 -13.94
C PRO A 765 26.72 15.46 -14.66
N ALA A 766 27.74 16.24 -15.02
CA ALA A 766 28.97 15.69 -15.60
C ALA A 766 29.74 14.90 -14.51
N PRO A 767 30.35 13.75 -14.85
CA PRO A 767 31.07 12.97 -13.85
C PRO A 767 32.33 13.69 -13.36
N VAL A 768 32.56 13.68 -12.05
CA VAL A 768 33.74 14.27 -11.41
C VAL A 768 34.98 13.41 -11.67
N ASP A 769 36.01 13.99 -12.29
CA ASP A 769 37.28 13.29 -12.53
C ASP A 769 38.10 13.15 -11.24
N VAL A 770 38.31 11.91 -10.79
CA VAL A 770 39.04 11.59 -9.55
C VAL A 770 40.13 10.55 -9.77
N THR A 771 41.11 10.49 -8.86
CA THR A 771 42.01 9.34 -8.83
C THR A 771 41.38 8.23 -7.99
N PRO A 772 41.61 6.94 -8.30
CA PRO A 772 41.10 5.85 -7.47
C PRO A 772 41.51 5.92 -6.00
N ALA A 773 42.64 6.56 -5.68
CA ALA A 773 43.10 6.73 -4.31
C ALA A 773 42.31 7.80 -3.52
N ASP A 774 41.67 8.75 -4.22
CA ASP A 774 40.86 9.80 -3.57
C ASP A 774 39.53 9.25 -3.07
N VAL A 775 38.98 8.26 -3.78
CA VAL A 775 37.63 7.71 -3.56
C VAL A 775 37.61 6.23 -3.14
N THR A 776 38.76 5.61 -2.93
CA THR A 776 38.81 4.27 -2.29
C THR A 776 38.41 4.35 -0.82
N THR A 777 38.11 3.23 -0.16
CA THR A 777 37.82 3.17 1.28
C THR A 777 38.89 3.91 2.11
N GLY A 778 38.50 4.94 2.85
CA GLY A 778 39.40 5.81 3.62
C GLY A 778 40.19 6.85 2.80
N GLY A 779 39.83 7.03 1.53
CA GLY A 779 40.32 8.08 0.65
C GLY A 779 39.86 9.48 1.07
N ALA A 780 40.56 10.51 0.61
CA ALA A 780 40.34 11.88 1.07
C ALA A 780 39.01 12.51 0.62
N ARG A 781 38.36 11.95 -0.42
CA ARG A 781 37.08 12.40 -0.98
C ARG A 781 36.04 11.27 -1.06
N ALA A 782 36.26 10.16 -0.37
CA ALA A 782 35.33 9.02 -0.41
C ALA A 782 33.96 9.41 0.16
N GLU A 783 33.95 10.09 1.31
CA GLU A 783 32.74 10.63 1.94
C GLU A 783 32.14 11.77 1.14
N ALA A 784 32.98 12.76 0.79
CA ALA A 784 32.52 13.98 0.14
C ALA A 784 31.91 13.74 -1.26
N LEU A 785 32.15 12.58 -1.88
CA LEU A 785 31.58 12.23 -3.19
C LEU A 785 30.61 11.06 -3.10
N GLU A 786 30.12 10.72 -1.91
CA GLU A 786 29.04 9.75 -1.77
C GLU A 786 27.78 10.22 -2.51
N GLY A 787 27.13 9.30 -3.23
CA GLY A 787 25.97 9.57 -4.09
C GLY A 787 26.29 10.34 -5.38
N VAL A 788 27.54 10.74 -5.60
CA VAL A 788 27.96 11.58 -6.73
C VAL A 788 28.42 10.73 -7.92
N LEU A 789 28.11 11.17 -9.14
CA LEU A 789 28.64 10.57 -10.35
C LEU A 789 30.13 10.91 -10.53
N VAL A 790 31.01 9.90 -10.50
CA VAL A 790 32.47 10.08 -10.60
C VAL A 790 33.07 9.28 -11.76
N ARG A 791 34.24 9.70 -12.25
CA ARG A 791 35.01 9.01 -13.29
C ARG A 791 36.47 8.83 -12.89
N VAL A 792 36.93 7.59 -12.93
CA VAL A 792 38.35 7.24 -12.76
C VAL A 792 39.00 6.93 -14.10
N MET A 793 40.23 7.41 -14.30
CA MET A 793 40.93 7.34 -15.58
C MET A 793 42.14 6.39 -15.53
N ASN A 794 42.40 5.69 -16.63
CA ASN A 794 43.58 4.86 -16.88
C ASN A 794 43.88 3.84 -15.78
N VAL A 795 42.87 3.06 -15.40
CA VAL A 795 42.96 2.08 -14.32
C VAL A 795 43.24 0.68 -14.85
N SER A 796 43.86 -0.17 -14.02
CA SER A 796 44.06 -1.58 -14.32
C SER A 796 43.55 -2.46 -13.19
N VAL A 797 42.98 -3.62 -13.54
CA VAL A 797 42.42 -4.58 -12.58
C VAL A 797 43.54 -5.23 -11.78
N THR A 798 43.55 -5.00 -10.47
CA THR A 798 44.54 -5.55 -9.54
C THR A 798 44.05 -6.82 -8.83
N ASN A 799 42.74 -6.98 -8.68
CA ASN A 799 42.14 -8.13 -8.03
C ASN A 799 40.75 -8.42 -8.64
N VAL A 800 40.54 -9.63 -9.16
CA VAL A 800 39.28 -10.04 -9.81
C VAL A 800 38.27 -10.68 -8.85
N ALA A 801 38.64 -10.83 -7.58
CA ALA A 801 37.79 -11.40 -6.55
C ALA A 801 38.25 -10.87 -5.18
N PRO A 802 38.00 -9.58 -4.88
CA PRO A 802 38.19 -9.08 -3.53
C PRO A 802 37.36 -9.89 -2.53
N ALA A 803 37.83 -9.91 -1.28
CA ALA A 803 37.09 -10.62 -0.23
C ALA A 803 35.70 -9.96 -0.03
N PRO A 804 34.63 -10.76 0.13
CA PRO A 804 33.30 -10.22 0.44
C PRO A 804 33.35 -9.28 1.64
N ALA A 805 32.65 -8.17 1.54
CA ALA A 805 32.53 -7.24 2.64
C ALA A 805 31.51 -7.72 3.70
N GLY A 806 31.35 -6.97 4.79
CA GLY A 806 30.52 -7.40 5.92
C GLY A 806 29.05 -7.62 5.54
N GLY A 807 28.61 -8.87 5.46
CA GLY A 807 27.24 -9.25 5.08
C GLY A 807 27.07 -9.67 3.63
N GLU A 808 28.13 -9.70 2.83
CA GLU A 808 28.13 -10.20 1.46
C GLU A 808 28.59 -11.67 1.40
N THR A 809 28.03 -12.43 0.46
CA THR A 809 28.46 -13.79 0.16
C THR A 809 29.08 -13.85 -1.23
N ALA A 810 30.18 -14.59 -1.36
CA ALA A 810 30.81 -14.81 -2.67
C ALA A 810 29.91 -15.70 -3.55
N PRO A 811 29.92 -15.52 -4.88
CA PRO A 811 30.66 -14.50 -5.63
C PRO A 811 29.98 -13.13 -5.54
N THR A 812 30.75 -12.09 -5.17
CA THR A 812 30.25 -10.71 -5.11
C THR A 812 30.24 -10.00 -6.46
N TYR A 813 30.87 -10.60 -7.48
CA TYR A 813 31.06 -9.99 -8.81
C TYR A 813 31.75 -8.61 -8.78
N GLU A 814 32.49 -8.32 -7.72
CA GLU A 814 33.33 -7.13 -7.62
C GLU A 814 34.73 -7.37 -8.16
N PHE A 815 35.40 -6.29 -8.57
CA PHE A 815 36.84 -6.30 -8.82
C PHE A 815 37.50 -5.01 -8.33
N GLU A 816 38.76 -5.11 -7.90
CA GLU A 816 39.55 -3.94 -7.51
C GLU A 816 40.39 -3.46 -8.69
N VAL A 817 40.46 -2.15 -8.85
CA VAL A 817 41.36 -1.49 -9.78
C VAL A 817 42.54 -0.84 -9.06
N THR A 818 43.50 -0.35 -9.85
CA THR A 818 44.70 0.35 -9.37
C THR A 818 44.32 1.43 -8.36
N GLY A 819 44.90 1.37 -7.16
CA GLY A 819 44.54 2.26 -6.04
C GLY A 819 43.61 1.63 -5.00
N GLY A 820 43.10 0.42 -5.25
CA GLY A 820 42.29 -0.34 -4.31
C GLY A 820 40.79 -0.01 -4.35
N LEU A 821 40.36 0.86 -5.28
CA LEU A 821 38.94 1.15 -5.50
C LEU A 821 38.22 -0.11 -6.00
N ARG A 822 37.10 -0.44 -5.37
CA ARG A 822 36.22 -1.54 -5.78
C ARG A 822 35.23 -1.05 -6.83
N ILE A 823 35.07 -1.84 -7.89
CA ILE A 823 34.02 -1.70 -8.90
C ILE A 823 32.99 -2.80 -8.63
N ASP A 824 31.74 -2.41 -8.52
CA ASP A 824 30.62 -3.24 -8.07
C ASP A 824 29.51 -3.28 -9.14
N ASP A 825 28.70 -4.33 -9.13
CA ASP A 825 27.71 -4.62 -10.16
C ASP A 825 26.27 -4.22 -9.82
N LEU A 826 26.06 -3.40 -8.78
CA LEU A 826 24.76 -2.91 -8.33
C LEU A 826 23.80 -2.51 -9.48
N PHE A 827 24.28 -1.76 -10.48
CA PHE A 827 23.49 -1.39 -11.66
C PHE A 827 23.92 -2.16 -12.91
N PHE A 828 25.22 -2.35 -13.10
CA PHE A 828 25.76 -2.95 -14.31
C PHE A 828 26.82 -4.01 -14.02
N ARG A 829 26.45 -5.26 -14.29
CA ARG A 829 27.40 -6.37 -14.28
C ARG A 829 28.23 -6.42 -15.56
N LEU A 830 29.51 -6.09 -15.41
CA LEU A 830 30.47 -6.10 -16.51
C LEU A 830 30.58 -7.50 -17.14
N THR A 831 30.19 -7.62 -18.42
CA THR A 831 30.18 -8.89 -19.17
C THR A 831 30.93 -8.76 -20.52
N PRO A 832 31.91 -9.64 -20.85
CA PRO A 832 32.52 -10.65 -19.99
C PRO A 832 33.09 -10.04 -18.70
N PHE A 833 33.27 -10.84 -17.65
CA PHE A 833 33.82 -10.32 -16.39
C PHE A 833 35.27 -9.84 -16.54
N ALA A 834 35.68 -8.90 -15.69
CA ALA A 834 37.03 -8.33 -15.70
C ALA A 834 38.11 -9.40 -15.44
N THR A 835 39.25 -9.29 -16.13
CA THR A 835 40.41 -10.19 -15.94
C THR A 835 41.58 -9.47 -15.29
N ALA A 836 42.42 -10.20 -14.55
CA ALA A 836 43.56 -9.60 -13.85
C ALA A 836 44.53 -8.94 -14.84
N GLY A 837 44.87 -7.67 -14.61
CA GLY A 837 45.69 -6.86 -15.50
C GLY A 837 44.97 -6.28 -16.73
N GLU A 838 43.66 -6.48 -16.87
CA GLU A 838 42.85 -5.75 -17.84
C GLU A 838 42.92 -4.23 -17.54
N THR A 839 42.88 -3.41 -18.59
CA THR A 839 43.03 -1.95 -18.49
C THR A 839 41.79 -1.27 -19.00
N PHE A 840 41.38 -0.20 -18.33
CA PHE A 840 40.27 0.66 -18.70
C PHE A 840 40.78 2.10 -18.87
N THR A 841 40.41 2.73 -19.98
CA THR A 841 40.68 4.16 -20.22
C THR A 841 39.91 5.01 -19.23
N SER A 842 38.66 4.66 -18.97
CA SER A 842 37.83 5.26 -17.93
C SER A 842 36.79 4.26 -17.42
N ILE A 843 36.44 4.40 -16.14
CA ILE A 843 35.23 3.81 -15.55
C ILE A 843 34.48 4.96 -14.89
N THR A 844 33.22 5.14 -15.27
CA THR A 844 32.29 6.12 -14.70
C THR A 844 31.24 5.38 -13.87
N GLY A 845 30.71 5.99 -12.83
CA GLY A 845 29.65 5.40 -12.02
C GLY A 845 29.28 6.28 -10.84
N VAL A 846 28.24 5.92 -10.10
CA VAL A 846 27.92 6.57 -8.83
C VAL A 846 28.81 5.97 -7.74
N LEU A 847 29.42 6.81 -6.92
CA LEU A 847 30.19 6.38 -5.75
C LEU A 847 29.25 6.23 -4.55
N SER A 848 29.37 5.14 -3.79
CA SER A 848 28.62 4.98 -2.54
C SER A 848 29.43 4.26 -1.46
N TRP A 849 29.07 4.49 -0.20
CA TRP A 849 29.56 3.72 0.93
C TRP A 849 28.60 2.55 1.22
N ARG A 850 29.02 1.32 0.95
CA ARG A 850 28.22 0.13 1.25
C ARG A 850 29.04 -0.97 1.87
N ARG A 851 28.50 -1.56 2.94
CA ARG A 851 29.07 -2.73 3.61
C ARG A 851 30.55 -2.47 4.02
N GLU A 852 30.82 -1.30 4.61
CA GLU A 852 32.16 -0.87 5.06
C GLU A 852 33.19 -0.58 3.95
N ASN A 853 32.75 -0.43 2.69
CA ASN A 853 33.65 -0.09 1.58
C ASN A 853 33.07 1.03 0.72
N SER A 854 33.96 1.91 0.23
CA SER A 854 33.63 2.82 -0.86
C SER A 854 33.73 2.08 -2.19
N LYS A 855 32.65 2.12 -2.97
CA LYS A 855 32.51 1.36 -4.22
C LYS A 855 32.02 2.27 -5.34
N LEU A 856 32.52 2.03 -6.55
CA LEU A 856 32.08 2.70 -7.76
C LEU A 856 31.14 1.77 -8.53
N HIS A 857 29.95 2.27 -8.85
CA HIS A 857 28.88 1.51 -9.51
C HIS A 857 28.62 2.05 -10.93
N PRO A 858 29.19 1.43 -11.98
CA PRO A 858 28.86 1.77 -13.37
C PRO A 858 27.38 1.51 -13.62
N ARG A 859 26.73 2.39 -14.40
CA ARG A 859 25.29 2.30 -14.66
C ARG A 859 24.96 1.42 -15.85
N ASP A 860 25.84 1.41 -16.84
CA ASP A 860 25.71 0.62 -18.06
C ASP A 860 27.07 0.34 -18.73
N ALA A 861 27.04 -0.21 -19.95
CA ALA A 861 28.25 -0.54 -20.71
C ALA A 861 29.00 0.70 -21.25
N ASP A 862 28.32 1.84 -21.43
CA ASP A 862 28.93 3.08 -21.93
C ASP A 862 29.78 3.76 -20.85
N ASP A 863 29.47 3.51 -19.57
CA ASP A 863 30.27 3.93 -18.42
C ASP A 863 31.64 3.21 -18.33
N VAL A 864 31.88 2.14 -19.10
CA VAL A 864 33.12 1.34 -19.05
C VAL A 864 33.89 1.39 -20.38
N VAL A 865 34.96 2.18 -20.44
CA VAL A 865 35.77 2.33 -21.66
C VAL A 865 37.03 1.47 -21.58
N ALA A 866 37.10 0.40 -22.36
CA ALA A 866 38.26 -0.50 -22.41
C ALA A 866 39.55 0.21 -22.88
N GLY A 867 40.69 -0.13 -22.28
CA GLY A 867 42.00 0.45 -22.56
C GLY A 867 42.82 -0.30 -23.61
N THR A 868 42.91 -1.63 -23.49
CA THR A 868 43.69 -2.46 -24.42
C THR A 868 42.82 -3.54 -25.06
N ALA A 869 42.88 -3.67 -26.40
CA ALA A 869 42.16 -4.71 -27.12
C ALA A 869 42.68 -6.11 -26.76
N GLN A 870 41.79 -6.99 -26.30
CA GLN A 870 42.08 -8.39 -26.05
C GLN A 870 41.29 -9.27 -27.01
N LEU A 871 41.95 -10.28 -27.60
CA LEU A 871 41.31 -11.23 -28.51
C LEU A 871 40.50 -12.28 -27.72
N LEU A 872 39.18 -12.29 -27.93
CA LEU A 872 38.26 -13.21 -27.25
C LEU A 872 38.06 -14.48 -28.06
N GLU A 873 37.69 -14.35 -29.33
CA GLU A 873 37.18 -15.47 -30.14
C GLU A 873 37.56 -15.35 -31.62
N LEU A 874 37.68 -16.50 -32.27
CA LEU A 874 37.59 -16.67 -33.73
C LEU A 874 36.56 -17.76 -33.97
N GLY A 875 35.39 -17.42 -34.53
CA GLY A 875 34.24 -18.32 -34.56
C GLY A 875 33.34 -18.12 -35.79
N PRO A 876 32.53 -19.11 -36.16
CA PRO A 876 32.31 -20.37 -35.44
C PRO A 876 33.46 -21.38 -35.59
N PRO A 877 33.52 -22.45 -34.76
CA PRO A 877 34.61 -23.44 -34.77
C PRO A 877 34.84 -24.13 -36.12
N LEU A 878 33.78 -24.29 -36.92
CA LEU A 878 33.84 -24.78 -38.29
C LEU A 878 32.98 -23.90 -39.20
N SER A 879 33.55 -23.51 -40.33
CA SER A 879 32.89 -22.73 -41.39
C SER A 879 33.20 -23.32 -42.76
N TYR A 880 32.46 -22.91 -43.80
CA TYR A 880 32.64 -23.40 -45.15
C TYR A 880 32.83 -22.25 -46.15
N VAL A 881 33.62 -22.51 -47.19
CA VAL A 881 33.70 -21.66 -48.38
C VAL A 881 33.68 -22.54 -49.61
N ARG A 882 33.11 -22.06 -50.74
CA ARG A 882 33.21 -22.80 -52.01
C ARG A 882 34.47 -22.39 -52.77
N GLU A 883 35.02 -23.34 -53.51
CA GLU A 883 36.03 -23.05 -54.53
C GLU A 883 35.47 -22.01 -55.52
N ALA A 884 36.02 -20.79 -55.48
CA ALA A 884 35.61 -19.67 -56.31
C ALA A 884 36.82 -18.85 -56.77
N GLY A 885 36.79 -18.36 -58.01
CA GLY A 885 37.90 -17.64 -58.62
C GLY A 885 38.20 -16.29 -57.95
N ALA A 886 39.36 -16.23 -57.29
CA ALA A 886 40.15 -15.03 -56.93
C ALA A 886 39.54 -13.91 -56.06
N SER A 887 38.25 -13.92 -55.70
CA SER A 887 37.63 -12.86 -54.88
C SER A 887 37.36 -13.32 -53.44
N PRO A 888 37.77 -12.55 -52.41
CA PRO A 888 37.43 -12.86 -51.02
C PRO A 888 35.92 -12.85 -50.79
N THR A 889 35.42 -13.83 -50.05
CA THR A 889 34.01 -13.99 -49.69
C THR A 889 33.87 -14.29 -48.18
N ALA A 890 32.71 -13.98 -47.62
CA ALA A 890 32.33 -14.50 -46.30
C ALA A 890 32.19 -16.03 -46.36
N THR A 891 32.46 -16.71 -45.24
CA THR A 891 32.13 -18.12 -45.09
C THR A 891 30.64 -18.30 -44.78
N PHE A 892 30.15 -19.52 -44.91
CA PHE A 892 28.75 -19.89 -44.67
C PHE A 892 28.68 -21.23 -43.89
N PRO A 893 27.53 -21.56 -43.24
CA PRO A 893 26.27 -20.81 -43.18
C PRO A 893 26.41 -19.51 -42.38
N THR A 894 27.25 -19.51 -41.34
CA THR A 894 27.60 -18.31 -40.57
C THR A 894 28.98 -17.79 -41.03
N PRO A 895 29.14 -16.46 -41.20
CA PRO A 895 30.44 -15.86 -41.45
C PRO A 895 31.43 -16.11 -40.31
N LEU A 896 32.67 -16.42 -40.66
CA LEU A 896 33.79 -16.50 -39.74
C LEU A 896 34.11 -15.08 -39.28
N THR A 897 34.08 -14.84 -37.97
CA THR A 897 34.33 -13.54 -37.37
C THR A 897 35.45 -13.64 -36.33
N VAL A 898 36.21 -12.56 -36.19
CA VAL A 898 37.14 -12.36 -35.10
C VAL A 898 36.51 -11.38 -34.10
N ARG A 899 36.56 -11.70 -32.81
CA ARG A 899 35.90 -10.94 -31.73
C ARG A 899 36.89 -10.56 -30.63
N LEU A 900 36.85 -9.30 -30.22
CA LEU A 900 37.54 -8.78 -29.03
C LEU A 900 36.72 -9.09 -27.77
N ALA A 901 37.37 -9.03 -26.61
CA ALA A 901 36.71 -9.16 -25.32
C ALA A 901 35.71 -8.01 -25.10
N ARG A 902 36.06 -6.80 -25.56
CA ARG A 902 35.24 -5.59 -25.54
C ARG A 902 35.54 -4.72 -26.76
N ALA A 903 34.59 -3.86 -27.11
CA ALA A 903 34.86 -2.77 -28.03
C ALA A 903 35.93 -1.83 -27.45
N VAL A 904 36.78 -1.28 -28.32
CA VAL A 904 37.84 -0.33 -27.92
C VAL A 904 37.77 0.93 -28.77
N PRO A 905 38.18 2.10 -28.24
CA PRO A 905 38.05 3.39 -28.94
C PRO A 905 38.96 3.52 -30.17
N THR A 906 39.89 2.59 -30.39
CA THR A 906 40.82 2.60 -31.52
C THR A 906 40.64 1.38 -32.41
N ALA A 907 40.68 1.57 -33.73
CA ALA A 907 40.64 0.45 -34.68
C ALA A 907 41.79 -0.53 -34.40
N THR A 908 41.46 -1.82 -34.35
CA THR A 908 42.37 -2.89 -33.95
C THR A 908 42.64 -3.84 -35.11
N THR A 909 43.90 -3.98 -35.51
CA THR A 909 44.31 -4.95 -36.54
C THR A 909 44.63 -6.29 -35.89
N VAL A 910 43.94 -7.35 -36.33
CA VAL A 910 44.19 -8.74 -35.93
C VAL A 910 44.88 -9.49 -37.07
N THR A 911 45.99 -10.14 -36.77
CA THR A 911 46.72 -10.95 -37.75
C THR A 911 46.02 -12.28 -37.97
N ILE A 912 45.71 -12.62 -39.23
CA ILE A 912 45.04 -13.88 -39.58
C ILE A 912 45.97 -14.74 -40.44
N THR A 913 46.13 -16.01 -40.05
CA THR A 913 46.93 -17.00 -40.81
C THR A 913 46.12 -18.26 -41.08
N ALA A 914 46.42 -18.96 -42.19
CA ALA A 914 45.75 -20.20 -42.56
C ALA A 914 46.73 -21.19 -43.22
N GLY A 915 46.39 -22.48 -43.17
CA GLY A 915 47.12 -23.54 -43.86
C GLY A 915 46.93 -23.55 -45.39
N THR A 916 47.62 -24.46 -46.08
CA THR A 916 47.55 -24.60 -47.54
C THR A 916 46.13 -24.93 -48.02
N GLY A 917 45.63 -24.21 -49.04
CA GLY A 917 44.30 -24.43 -49.64
C GLY A 917 43.29 -23.31 -49.35
N LEU A 918 43.59 -22.44 -48.39
CA LEU A 918 42.80 -21.26 -48.04
C LEU A 918 43.69 -20.01 -48.03
N THR A 919 43.24 -18.92 -48.64
CA THR A 919 43.91 -17.61 -48.53
C THR A 919 43.10 -16.70 -47.62
N VAL A 920 43.77 -16.01 -46.70
CA VAL A 920 43.20 -15.09 -45.71
C VAL A 920 44.00 -13.77 -45.72
N ALA A 921 43.43 -12.72 -45.14
CA ALA A 921 44.11 -11.44 -44.92
C ALA A 921 43.89 -10.99 -43.47
N ASP A 922 44.76 -10.10 -42.99
CA ASP A 922 44.57 -9.44 -41.70
C ASP A 922 43.25 -8.68 -41.66
N VAL A 923 42.60 -8.69 -40.49
CA VAL A 923 41.29 -8.09 -40.29
C VAL A 923 41.43 -6.85 -39.42
N ILE A 924 40.77 -5.76 -39.82
CA ILE A 924 40.68 -4.54 -39.02
C ILE A 924 39.29 -4.52 -38.38
N ILE A 925 39.25 -4.61 -37.06
CA ILE A 925 38.07 -4.35 -36.26
C ILE A 925 37.97 -2.82 -36.11
N PRO A 926 36.89 -2.16 -36.60
CA PRO A 926 36.73 -0.71 -36.49
C PRO A 926 36.77 -0.20 -35.05
N ALA A 927 37.07 1.09 -34.86
CA ALA A 927 36.90 1.73 -33.56
C ALA A 927 35.45 1.57 -33.07
N ASN A 928 35.28 1.29 -31.78
CA ASN A 928 34.00 1.02 -31.11
C ASN A 928 33.25 -0.22 -31.63
N ALA A 929 33.87 -1.07 -32.44
CA ALA A 929 33.34 -2.38 -32.79
C ALA A 929 34.04 -3.48 -31.98
N ALA A 930 33.27 -4.51 -31.57
CA ALA A 930 33.82 -5.67 -30.87
C ALA A 930 34.20 -6.82 -31.82
N SER A 931 33.76 -6.79 -33.08
CA SER A 931 34.02 -7.88 -34.04
C SER A 931 34.17 -7.39 -35.48
N ALA A 932 34.76 -8.25 -36.33
CA ALA A 932 34.76 -8.08 -37.77
C ALA A 932 34.81 -9.45 -38.48
N GLU A 933 34.26 -9.51 -39.70
CA GLU A 933 34.32 -10.71 -40.53
C GLU A 933 35.74 -10.98 -41.05
N VAL A 934 36.06 -12.26 -41.17
CA VAL A 934 37.31 -12.77 -41.74
C VAL A 934 37.04 -13.22 -43.18
N PRO A 935 37.36 -12.39 -44.19
CA PRO A 935 37.15 -12.77 -45.59
C PRO A 935 38.16 -13.85 -46.00
N VAL A 936 37.68 -14.87 -46.72
CA VAL A 936 38.51 -16.00 -47.15
C VAL A 936 38.39 -16.25 -48.65
N VAL A 937 39.42 -16.87 -49.25
CA VAL A 937 39.39 -17.38 -50.63
C VAL A 937 39.72 -18.87 -50.61
N GLY A 938 38.77 -19.71 -51.03
CA GLY A 938 38.97 -21.15 -51.21
C GLY A 938 39.74 -21.45 -52.49
N ALA A 939 40.99 -21.92 -52.38
CA ALA A 939 41.87 -22.11 -53.53
C ALA A 939 41.75 -23.49 -54.20
N ALA A 940 41.39 -24.52 -53.44
CA ALA A 940 41.13 -25.87 -53.94
C ALA A 940 40.21 -26.63 -52.98
N ALA A 941 39.26 -27.40 -53.53
CA ALA A 941 38.35 -28.23 -52.74
C ALA A 941 39.10 -29.28 -51.89
N SER A 942 38.67 -29.48 -50.65
CA SER A 942 39.27 -30.43 -49.70
C SER A 942 38.21 -31.01 -48.76
N SER A 943 38.30 -32.31 -48.50
CA SER A 943 37.48 -32.99 -47.49
C SER A 943 37.94 -32.70 -46.06
N THR A 944 39.19 -32.24 -45.88
CA THR A 944 39.76 -31.90 -44.57
C THR A 944 39.70 -30.39 -44.37
N PRO A 945 39.11 -29.89 -43.26
CA PRO A 945 39.12 -28.47 -42.92
C PRO A 945 40.54 -27.92 -42.71
N VAL A 946 40.74 -26.65 -43.06
CA VAL A 946 41.98 -25.90 -42.86
C VAL A 946 41.86 -25.07 -41.58
N THR A 947 42.85 -25.17 -40.69
CA THR A 947 42.90 -24.31 -39.50
C THR A 947 43.20 -22.86 -39.88
N VAL A 948 42.39 -21.94 -39.38
CA VAL A 948 42.60 -20.50 -39.41
C VAL A 948 42.92 -20.03 -38.00
N THR A 949 43.97 -19.23 -37.85
CA THR A 949 44.46 -18.71 -36.57
C THR A 949 44.44 -17.19 -36.57
N ALA A 950 43.71 -16.60 -35.62
CA ALA A 950 43.74 -15.18 -35.30
C ALA A 950 44.76 -14.91 -34.19
N THR A 951 45.57 -13.86 -34.33
CA THR A 951 46.60 -13.47 -33.35
C THR A 951 46.56 -11.97 -33.06
N LEU A 952 46.49 -11.60 -31.77
CA LEU A 952 46.58 -10.23 -31.28
C LEU A 952 47.27 -10.23 -29.92
N GLY A 953 48.29 -9.38 -29.72
CA GLY A 953 48.97 -9.25 -28.42
C GLY A 953 49.60 -10.54 -27.89
N GLY A 954 49.88 -11.53 -28.74
CA GLY A 954 50.39 -12.85 -28.35
C GLY A 954 49.31 -13.90 -28.01
N ALA A 955 48.04 -13.49 -27.87
CA ALA A 955 46.92 -14.42 -27.76
C ALA A 955 46.57 -15.03 -29.13
N MET A 956 46.24 -16.32 -29.15
CA MET A 956 45.84 -17.06 -30.36
C MET A 956 44.45 -17.67 -30.19
N ARG A 957 43.63 -17.60 -31.25
CA ARG A 957 42.33 -18.29 -31.37
C ARG A 957 42.26 -19.02 -32.69
N ASN A 958 41.67 -20.22 -32.68
CA ASN A 958 41.64 -21.10 -33.84
C ASN A 958 40.19 -21.42 -34.23
N ALA A 959 39.94 -21.44 -35.53
CA ALA A 959 38.75 -22.00 -36.14
C ALA A 959 39.15 -22.88 -37.33
N GLN A 960 38.20 -23.61 -37.88
CA GLN A 960 38.40 -24.44 -39.07
C GLN A 960 37.54 -23.94 -40.22
N VAL A 961 38.09 -23.93 -41.43
CA VAL A 961 37.35 -23.62 -42.66
C VAL A 961 37.52 -24.76 -43.66
N ARG A 962 36.42 -25.39 -44.07
CA ARG A 962 36.44 -26.42 -45.13
C ARG A 962 36.12 -25.78 -46.49
N VAL A 963 36.99 -26.03 -47.46
CA VAL A 963 36.77 -25.60 -48.85
C VAL A 963 35.97 -26.67 -49.60
N LEU A 964 34.71 -26.39 -49.87
CA LEU A 964 33.83 -27.26 -50.64
C LEU A 964 34.08 -27.11 -52.14
N GLY A 965 33.89 -28.19 -52.90
CA GLY A 965 33.82 -28.12 -54.35
C GLY A 965 32.67 -27.23 -54.85
N ALA A 966 32.84 -26.61 -56.02
CA ALA A 966 31.86 -25.68 -56.58
C ALA A 966 30.44 -26.26 -56.70
N ALA A 967 30.32 -27.57 -56.93
CA ALA A 967 29.05 -28.31 -57.04
C ALA A 967 28.92 -29.46 -56.01
N GLU A 968 29.73 -29.44 -54.94
CA GLU A 968 29.65 -30.47 -53.89
C GLU A 968 28.31 -30.38 -53.16
N THR A 969 27.62 -31.52 -53.07
CA THR A 969 26.28 -31.67 -52.50
C THR A 969 26.32 -32.47 -51.20
N PRO A 970 25.40 -32.22 -50.25
CA PRO A 970 25.26 -33.03 -49.04
C PRO A 970 25.18 -34.54 -49.29
N GLY A 971 25.85 -35.31 -48.43
CA GLY A 971 25.89 -36.77 -48.48
C GLY A 971 25.09 -37.44 -47.36
N ALA A 972 24.80 -36.72 -46.29
CA ALA A 972 24.02 -37.20 -45.15
C ALA A 972 23.17 -36.07 -44.56
N PHE A 973 22.14 -36.43 -43.80
CA PHE A 973 21.35 -35.48 -43.04
C PHE A 973 20.75 -36.14 -41.80
N THR A 974 20.29 -35.33 -40.85
CA THR A 974 19.49 -35.72 -39.68
C THR A 974 18.09 -35.12 -39.78
N LEU A 975 17.14 -35.73 -39.06
CA LEU A 975 15.77 -35.27 -38.93
C LEU A 975 15.49 -35.18 -37.42
N THR A 976 15.06 -34.02 -36.94
CA THR A 976 14.82 -33.76 -35.52
C THR A 976 13.47 -33.05 -35.31
N PRO A 977 12.71 -33.39 -34.26
CA PRO A 977 13.00 -34.44 -33.27
C PRO A 977 12.89 -35.85 -33.88
N GLY A 978 13.49 -36.85 -33.21
CA GLY A 978 13.45 -38.26 -33.64
C GLY A 978 12.11 -38.95 -33.30
N THR A 979 11.39 -38.41 -32.32
CA THR A 979 10.04 -38.80 -31.93
C THR A 979 9.24 -37.53 -31.60
N ALA A 980 7.96 -37.48 -31.93
CA ALA A 980 7.07 -36.38 -31.53
C ALA A 980 5.69 -36.91 -31.14
N VAL A 981 5.10 -36.33 -30.09
CA VAL A 981 3.68 -36.52 -29.76
C VAL A 981 2.96 -35.23 -30.11
N VAL A 982 1.94 -35.31 -30.95
CA VAL A 982 1.23 -34.15 -31.53
C VAL A 982 -0.26 -34.33 -31.34
N ARG A 983 -0.99 -33.32 -30.87
CA ARG A 983 -2.44 -33.50 -30.65
C ARG A 983 -3.21 -33.44 -31.95
N VAL A 984 -4.38 -34.09 -31.95
CA VAL A 984 -5.34 -34.01 -33.05
C VAL A 984 -5.56 -32.56 -33.48
N GLY A 985 -5.24 -32.24 -34.74
CA GLY A 985 -5.43 -30.91 -35.33
C GLY A 985 -4.27 -29.91 -35.16
N GLU A 986 -3.24 -30.24 -34.39
CA GLU A 986 -2.09 -29.36 -34.16
C GLU A 986 -0.95 -29.56 -35.18
N MET A 987 0.08 -28.71 -35.08
CA MET A 987 1.27 -28.78 -35.91
C MET A 987 2.54 -28.97 -35.07
N GLN A 988 3.44 -29.82 -35.53
CA GLN A 988 4.78 -30.00 -34.98
C GLN A 988 5.83 -29.61 -36.01
N ALA A 989 6.79 -28.77 -35.62
CA ALA A 989 7.93 -28.44 -36.48
C ALA A 989 8.98 -29.57 -36.47
N PHE A 990 9.47 -29.94 -37.64
CA PHE A 990 10.61 -30.82 -37.84
C PHE A 990 11.71 -30.07 -38.60
N THR A 991 12.97 -30.33 -38.22
CA THR A 991 14.15 -29.74 -38.85
C THR A 991 14.96 -30.82 -39.55
N VAL A 992 15.35 -30.55 -40.80
CA VAL A 992 16.37 -31.32 -41.51
C VAL A 992 17.71 -30.60 -41.42
N THR A 993 18.77 -31.31 -41.05
CA THR A 993 20.13 -30.76 -41.00
C THR A 993 21.08 -31.58 -41.86
N THR A 994 21.67 -30.98 -42.89
CA THR A 994 22.63 -31.63 -43.79
C THR A 994 24.06 -31.62 -43.23
N ASP A 995 24.88 -32.60 -43.63
CA ASP A 995 26.26 -32.77 -43.17
C ASP A 995 27.24 -31.70 -43.68
N ILE A 996 26.89 -31.03 -44.78
CA ILE A 996 27.55 -29.83 -45.30
C ILE A 996 26.49 -28.84 -45.82
N PRO A 997 26.84 -27.56 -46.02
CA PRO A 997 25.92 -26.60 -46.59
C PRO A 997 25.49 -26.92 -48.03
N ALA A 998 24.24 -26.61 -48.36
CA ALA A 998 23.65 -26.90 -49.66
C ALA A 998 24.33 -26.12 -50.82
N PRO A 999 24.42 -26.71 -52.03
CA PRO A 999 25.00 -26.09 -53.22
C PRO A 999 24.15 -24.92 -53.73
N PRO A 1000 24.67 -24.11 -54.67
CA PRO A 1000 23.85 -23.16 -55.43
C PRO A 1000 22.62 -23.87 -56.02
N GLY A 1001 21.42 -23.37 -55.70
CA GLY A 1001 20.14 -24.01 -56.05
C GLY A 1001 19.48 -24.80 -54.91
N GLY A 1002 20.14 -24.94 -53.76
CA GLY A 1002 19.61 -25.62 -52.57
C GLY A 1002 19.69 -27.15 -52.64
N THR A 1003 19.21 -27.83 -51.60
CA THR A 1003 19.07 -29.30 -51.56
C THR A 1003 17.65 -29.67 -51.17
N THR A 1004 16.93 -30.34 -52.06
CA THR A 1004 15.53 -30.76 -51.82
C THR A 1004 15.48 -32.14 -51.17
N ILE A 1005 14.73 -32.23 -50.08
CA ILE A 1005 14.43 -33.45 -49.33
C ILE A 1005 12.96 -33.76 -49.50
N THR A 1006 12.65 -34.95 -50.01
CA THR A 1006 11.27 -35.42 -50.18
C THR A 1006 10.74 -35.92 -48.85
N LEU A 1007 9.50 -35.59 -48.52
CA LEU A 1007 8.87 -35.93 -47.24
C LEU A 1007 7.63 -36.79 -47.48
N ALA A 1008 7.38 -37.74 -46.58
CA ALA A 1008 6.18 -38.57 -46.55
C ALA A 1008 5.85 -38.96 -45.12
N VAL A 1009 4.58 -39.18 -44.81
CA VAL A 1009 4.14 -39.79 -43.56
C VAL A 1009 3.09 -40.84 -43.88
N ASP A 1010 3.13 -41.98 -43.19
CA ASP A 1010 2.29 -43.14 -43.48
C ASP A 1010 0.94 -43.14 -42.75
N ALA A 1011 0.86 -42.52 -41.57
CA ALA A 1011 -0.34 -42.36 -40.75
C ALA A 1011 -0.21 -41.14 -39.80
N GLY A 1012 -1.20 -40.88 -38.95
CA GLY A 1012 -1.13 -39.81 -37.94
C GLY A 1012 -1.41 -38.40 -38.46
N GLY A 1013 -0.98 -38.02 -39.67
CA GLY A 1013 -1.16 -36.64 -40.15
C GLY A 1013 -0.73 -36.40 -41.60
N ALA A 1014 -0.30 -35.17 -41.90
CA ALA A 1014 0.16 -34.74 -43.22
C ALA A 1014 1.41 -33.84 -43.13
N VAL A 1015 2.26 -33.91 -44.15
CA VAL A 1015 3.47 -33.08 -44.31
C VAL A 1015 3.50 -32.49 -45.73
N PRO A 1016 4.22 -31.37 -45.98
CA PRO A 1016 4.46 -30.91 -47.34
C PRO A 1016 5.22 -31.98 -48.15
N PRO A 1017 5.11 -32.02 -49.49
CA PRO A 1017 5.73 -33.05 -50.31
C PRO A 1017 7.27 -33.03 -50.30
N SER A 1018 7.86 -31.87 -50.00
CA SER A 1018 9.30 -31.71 -49.87
C SER A 1018 9.65 -30.44 -49.09
N VAL A 1019 10.85 -30.41 -48.51
CA VAL A 1019 11.49 -29.21 -47.95
C VAL A 1019 12.83 -28.98 -48.66
N THR A 1020 13.20 -27.73 -48.90
CA THR A 1020 14.48 -27.38 -49.55
C THR A 1020 15.38 -26.64 -48.57
N VAL A 1021 16.56 -27.22 -48.30
CA VAL A 1021 17.65 -26.52 -47.60
C VAL A 1021 18.20 -25.43 -48.54
N PRO A 1022 18.12 -24.14 -48.19
CA PRO A 1022 18.56 -23.05 -49.04
C PRO A 1022 20.06 -23.12 -49.36
N ALA A 1023 20.48 -22.54 -50.49
CA ALA A 1023 21.89 -22.52 -50.88
C ALA A 1023 22.75 -21.81 -49.82
N GLY A 1024 23.84 -22.44 -49.38
CA GLY A 1024 24.72 -21.90 -48.33
C GLY A 1024 24.28 -22.25 -46.91
N GLU A 1025 23.08 -22.78 -46.71
CA GLU A 1025 22.54 -23.20 -45.41
C GLU A 1025 22.73 -24.70 -45.17
N THR A 1026 22.69 -25.11 -43.91
CA THR A 1026 22.68 -26.53 -43.49
C THR A 1026 21.33 -27.01 -43.01
N THR A 1027 20.37 -26.12 -42.75
CA THR A 1027 19.08 -26.47 -42.14
C THR A 1027 17.88 -25.99 -42.94
N ALA A 1028 16.77 -26.69 -42.80
CA ALA A 1028 15.43 -26.20 -43.16
C ALA A 1028 14.37 -26.82 -42.25
N THR A 1029 13.30 -26.08 -41.98
CA THR A 1029 12.18 -26.54 -41.16
C THR A 1029 10.93 -26.82 -42.01
N PHE A 1030 10.10 -27.75 -41.55
CA PHE A 1030 8.77 -27.99 -42.10
C PHE A 1030 7.81 -28.43 -41.00
N ALA A 1031 6.51 -28.23 -41.21
CA ALA A 1031 5.48 -28.66 -40.26
C ALA A 1031 4.93 -30.04 -40.64
N PHE A 1032 4.79 -30.90 -39.63
CA PHE A 1032 3.85 -32.01 -39.61
C PHE A 1032 2.52 -31.49 -39.05
N THR A 1033 1.40 -31.75 -39.73
CA THR A 1033 0.04 -31.39 -39.28
C THR A 1033 -0.69 -32.66 -38.87
N ALA A 1034 -1.07 -32.78 -37.61
CA ALA A 1034 -1.78 -33.93 -37.08
C ALA A 1034 -3.19 -34.07 -37.69
N GLY A 1035 -3.59 -35.32 -37.92
CA GLY A 1035 -4.90 -35.69 -38.42
C GLY A 1035 -6.00 -35.55 -37.35
N ALA A 1036 -7.24 -35.70 -37.77
CA ALA A 1036 -8.44 -35.52 -36.92
C ALA A 1036 -8.67 -36.63 -35.87
N SER A 1037 -7.74 -37.57 -35.69
CA SER A 1037 -7.91 -38.74 -34.83
C SER A 1037 -6.56 -39.25 -34.33
N ALA A 1038 -6.55 -39.82 -33.12
CA ALA A 1038 -5.35 -40.43 -32.57
C ALA A 1038 -4.84 -41.59 -33.44
N ALA A 1039 -3.52 -41.60 -33.69
CA ALA A 1039 -2.85 -42.61 -34.50
C ALA A 1039 -1.33 -42.46 -34.36
N GLU A 1040 -0.61 -43.58 -34.35
CA GLU A 1040 0.85 -43.59 -34.53
C GLU A 1040 1.19 -43.63 -36.02
N GLY A 1041 2.24 -42.91 -36.42
CA GLY A 1041 2.78 -42.90 -37.77
C GLY A 1041 4.29 -42.66 -37.79
N THR A 1042 4.93 -42.93 -38.91
CA THR A 1042 6.35 -42.70 -39.14
C THR A 1042 6.54 -41.67 -40.24
N LEU A 1043 7.08 -40.52 -39.87
CA LEU A 1043 7.56 -39.49 -40.79
C LEU A 1043 8.83 -39.98 -41.46
N THR A 1044 8.88 -39.91 -42.79
CA THR A 1044 10.03 -40.31 -43.60
C THR A 1044 10.53 -39.13 -44.44
N ALA A 1045 11.80 -38.76 -44.26
CA ALA A 1045 12.50 -37.79 -45.09
C ALA A 1045 13.53 -38.51 -45.97
N THR A 1046 13.64 -38.14 -47.25
CA THR A 1046 14.54 -38.79 -48.21
C THR A 1046 15.31 -37.78 -49.06
N MET A 1047 16.64 -37.92 -49.07
CA MET A 1047 17.58 -37.15 -49.89
C MET A 1047 18.40 -38.12 -50.76
N GLY A 1048 18.07 -38.20 -52.05
CA GLY A 1048 18.71 -39.17 -52.96
C GLY A 1048 18.48 -40.62 -52.51
N ALA A 1049 19.55 -41.30 -52.08
CA ALA A 1049 19.51 -42.68 -51.54
C ALA A 1049 19.50 -42.76 -50.01
N VAL A 1050 19.54 -41.61 -49.31
CA VAL A 1050 19.57 -41.55 -47.85
C VAL A 1050 18.18 -41.25 -47.32
N THR A 1051 17.71 -42.08 -46.38
CA THR A 1051 16.42 -41.92 -45.73
C THR A 1051 16.61 -41.79 -44.22
N ARG A 1052 15.80 -40.93 -43.60
CA ARG A 1052 15.67 -40.76 -42.15
C ARG A 1052 14.20 -40.85 -41.77
N THR A 1053 13.94 -41.38 -40.59
CA THR A 1053 12.59 -41.51 -40.06
C THR A 1053 12.49 -40.85 -38.69
N ALA A 1054 11.30 -40.36 -38.37
CA ALA A 1054 10.93 -39.94 -37.03
C ALA A 1054 9.56 -40.54 -36.69
N ASP A 1055 9.40 -41.01 -35.47
CA ASP A 1055 8.12 -41.55 -35.02
C ASP A 1055 7.21 -40.40 -34.58
N VAL A 1056 5.94 -40.44 -34.98
CA VAL A 1056 4.96 -39.41 -34.65
C VAL A 1056 3.73 -40.08 -34.07
N GLU A 1057 3.45 -39.80 -32.81
CA GLU A 1057 2.21 -40.20 -32.16
C GLU A 1057 1.23 -39.04 -32.23
N VAL A 1058 0.07 -39.25 -32.85
CA VAL A 1058 -1.05 -38.34 -32.70
C VAL A 1058 -1.92 -38.80 -31.56
N SER A 1059 -1.98 -38.01 -30.49
CA SER A 1059 -2.75 -38.34 -29.29
C SER A 1059 -4.06 -37.54 -29.24
N ALA A 1060 -5.11 -38.13 -28.69
CA ALA A 1060 -6.41 -37.46 -28.50
C ALA A 1060 -6.43 -36.56 -27.26
N GLY A 1061 -5.40 -36.62 -26.40
CA GLY A 1061 -5.36 -35.98 -25.09
C GLY A 1061 -6.34 -36.58 -24.08
N GLY A 1062 -5.89 -36.78 -22.84
CA GLY A 1062 -6.79 -36.95 -21.70
C GLY A 1062 -7.66 -35.71 -21.51
N ALA A 1063 -8.86 -35.89 -20.95
CA ALA A 1063 -9.84 -34.83 -20.78
C ALA A 1063 -9.37 -33.77 -19.76
N GLY A 1064 -8.72 -32.70 -20.24
CA GLY A 1064 -8.78 -31.36 -19.65
C GLY A 1064 -8.37 -31.17 -18.18
N THR A 1065 -7.32 -31.84 -17.69
CA THR A 1065 -6.72 -31.56 -16.38
C THR A 1065 -5.30 -31.01 -16.53
N VAL A 1066 -4.93 -30.04 -15.70
CA VAL A 1066 -3.55 -29.55 -15.56
C VAL A 1066 -2.69 -30.62 -14.87
N VAL A 1067 -1.42 -30.72 -15.25
CA VAL A 1067 -0.45 -31.69 -14.70
C VAL A 1067 0.80 -30.99 -14.16
N ILE A 1068 1.44 -31.56 -13.15
CA ILE A 1068 2.80 -31.22 -12.72
C ILE A 1068 3.74 -31.70 -13.82
N ASN A 1069 4.59 -30.84 -14.37
CA ASN A 1069 5.37 -31.15 -15.57
C ASN A 1069 6.88 -31.18 -15.35
N GLU A 1070 7.42 -30.30 -14.51
CA GLU A 1070 8.83 -30.23 -14.16
C GLU A 1070 8.97 -29.71 -12.72
N VAL A 1071 9.88 -30.30 -11.93
CA VAL A 1071 10.14 -29.89 -10.55
C VAL A 1071 11.65 -29.92 -10.29
N ASP A 1072 12.16 -28.83 -9.73
CA ASP A 1072 13.53 -28.67 -9.22
C ASP A 1072 13.40 -28.34 -7.73
N TYR A 1073 13.83 -29.28 -6.88
CA TYR A 1073 13.58 -29.26 -5.44
C TYR A 1073 14.84 -29.44 -4.59
N ASP A 1074 15.96 -29.87 -5.17
CA ASP A 1074 17.20 -30.06 -4.43
C ASP A 1074 18.03 -28.76 -4.42
N MET A 1075 18.69 -28.46 -3.29
CA MET A 1075 19.60 -27.32 -3.17
C MET A 1075 20.99 -27.78 -2.70
N PRO A 1076 21.78 -28.49 -3.53
CA PRO A 1076 23.08 -28.99 -3.16
C PRO A 1076 24.15 -27.88 -3.10
N GLY A 1077 24.18 -27.13 -2.01
CA GLY A 1077 25.24 -26.19 -1.65
C GLY A 1077 24.86 -24.70 -1.75
N ALA A 1078 25.80 -23.82 -1.39
CA ALA A 1078 25.59 -22.37 -1.46
C ALA A 1078 25.63 -21.88 -2.91
N GLY A 1079 24.53 -21.33 -3.41
CA GLY A 1079 24.42 -20.75 -4.75
C GLY A 1079 23.50 -21.49 -5.71
N ASP A 1080 22.89 -22.59 -5.29
CA ASP A 1080 21.70 -23.09 -5.96
C ASP A 1080 20.48 -22.30 -5.46
N ASN A 1081 19.78 -21.63 -6.36
CA ASN A 1081 18.62 -20.79 -6.05
C ASN A 1081 17.44 -21.11 -7.00
N VAL A 1082 17.45 -22.30 -7.61
CA VAL A 1082 16.57 -22.66 -8.74
C VAL A 1082 15.46 -23.61 -8.28
N GLU A 1083 14.71 -23.28 -7.24
CA GLU A 1083 13.53 -24.09 -6.87
C GLU A 1083 12.30 -23.68 -7.66
N PHE A 1084 11.63 -24.64 -8.30
CA PHE A 1084 10.36 -24.38 -8.96
C PHE A 1084 9.46 -25.61 -9.10
N ILE A 1085 8.16 -25.33 -9.28
CA ILE A 1085 7.16 -26.29 -9.74
C ILE A 1085 6.57 -25.76 -11.05
N GLU A 1086 6.70 -26.50 -12.13
CA GLU A 1086 6.04 -26.21 -13.40
C GLU A 1086 4.74 -27.00 -13.53
N LEU A 1087 3.66 -26.29 -13.87
CA LEU A 1087 2.40 -26.85 -14.30
C LEU A 1087 2.23 -26.67 -15.80
N TYR A 1088 1.70 -27.68 -16.46
CA TYR A 1088 1.38 -27.66 -17.88
C TYR A 1088 -0.09 -27.99 -18.07
N ASN A 1089 -0.78 -27.27 -18.96
CA ASN A 1089 -2.11 -27.69 -19.40
C ASN A 1089 -1.95 -28.56 -20.66
N PRO A 1090 -1.92 -29.90 -20.52
CA PRO A 1090 -1.89 -30.75 -21.68
C PRO A 1090 -3.20 -30.62 -22.44
N GLY A 1091 -4.34 -30.28 -21.83
CA GLY A 1091 -5.69 -30.24 -22.40
C GLY A 1091 -5.85 -29.53 -23.76
N SER A 1092 -7.03 -29.70 -24.39
CA SER A 1092 -7.34 -29.08 -25.70
C SER A 1092 -8.12 -27.76 -25.59
N THR A 1093 -8.38 -27.32 -24.37
CA THR A 1093 -9.09 -26.08 -24.03
C THR A 1093 -8.38 -25.42 -22.85
N ALA A 1094 -8.65 -24.13 -22.64
CA ALA A 1094 -8.27 -23.45 -21.41
C ALA A 1094 -8.73 -24.22 -20.19
N PHE A 1095 -7.84 -24.37 -19.22
CA PHE A 1095 -8.13 -24.92 -17.91
C PHE A 1095 -8.33 -23.76 -16.95
N ASP A 1096 -9.56 -23.62 -16.45
CA ASP A 1096 -9.87 -22.66 -15.38
C ASP A 1096 -9.08 -23.05 -14.13
N LEU A 1097 -8.32 -22.15 -13.53
CA LEU A 1097 -7.54 -22.41 -12.31
C LEU A 1097 -8.32 -22.08 -11.03
N THR A 1098 -9.57 -21.60 -11.15
CA THR A 1098 -10.41 -21.26 -9.99
C THR A 1098 -10.58 -22.46 -9.05
N GLY A 1099 -10.28 -22.25 -7.78
CA GLY A 1099 -10.35 -23.27 -6.73
C GLY A 1099 -9.31 -24.38 -6.83
N VAL A 1100 -8.29 -24.22 -7.70
CA VAL A 1100 -7.13 -25.12 -7.79
C VAL A 1100 -6.08 -24.67 -6.79
N ILE A 1101 -5.57 -25.60 -6.00
CA ILE A 1101 -4.49 -25.37 -5.06
C ILE A 1101 -3.36 -26.38 -5.28
N VAL A 1102 -2.12 -25.91 -5.21
CA VAL A 1102 -0.94 -26.78 -5.10
C VAL A 1102 -0.60 -26.93 -3.63
N VAL A 1103 -0.51 -28.16 -3.16
CA VAL A 1103 -0.24 -28.51 -1.76
C VAL A 1103 1.14 -29.14 -1.66
N LEU A 1104 1.94 -28.64 -0.73
CA LEU A 1104 3.29 -29.14 -0.44
C LEU A 1104 3.26 -30.03 0.80
N VAL A 1105 3.85 -31.22 0.69
CA VAL A 1105 3.79 -32.28 1.71
C VAL A 1105 5.19 -32.67 2.16
N ASN A 1106 5.40 -32.63 3.48
CA ASN A 1106 6.58 -33.12 4.17
C ASN A 1106 6.31 -34.56 4.61
N GLY A 1107 7.01 -35.55 4.04
CA GLY A 1107 6.90 -36.95 4.45
C GLY A 1107 7.82 -37.37 5.60
N GLY A 1108 8.84 -36.57 5.89
CA GLY A 1108 9.83 -36.81 6.94
C GLY A 1108 9.40 -36.41 8.36
N ALA A 1109 8.23 -35.79 8.54
CA ALA A 1109 7.76 -35.33 9.84
C ALA A 1109 7.59 -36.49 10.85
N MET A 1110 7.93 -36.25 12.12
CA MET A 1110 7.89 -37.27 13.18
C MET A 1110 6.51 -37.92 13.40
N SER A 1111 5.44 -37.27 12.95
CA SER A 1111 4.04 -37.71 13.03
C SER A 1111 3.52 -38.45 11.77
N GLY A 1112 4.36 -38.64 10.75
CA GLY A 1112 3.94 -39.08 9.40
C GLY A 1112 3.72 -37.90 8.45
N PRO A 1113 3.40 -38.15 7.16
CA PRO A 1113 3.29 -37.09 6.15
C PRO A 1113 2.29 -36.00 6.52
N VAL A 1114 2.69 -34.73 6.42
CA VAL A 1114 1.87 -33.56 6.74
C VAL A 1114 1.99 -32.48 5.67
N GLU A 1115 0.90 -31.75 5.44
CA GLU A 1115 0.90 -30.52 4.65
C GLU A 1115 1.71 -29.43 5.38
N TYR A 1116 2.61 -28.74 4.67
CA TYR A 1116 3.35 -27.59 5.21
C TYR A 1116 3.14 -26.31 4.41
N GLY A 1117 2.62 -26.39 3.18
CA GLY A 1117 2.40 -25.23 2.32
C GLY A 1117 1.24 -25.43 1.36
N ARG A 1118 0.58 -24.33 1.00
CA ARG A 1118 -0.49 -24.29 0.00
C ARG A 1118 -0.39 -23.05 -0.88
N ILE A 1119 -0.63 -23.23 -2.17
CA ILE A 1119 -0.49 -22.18 -3.18
C ILE A 1119 -1.78 -22.17 -3.98
N ALA A 1120 -2.58 -21.12 -3.80
CA ALA A 1120 -3.82 -20.95 -4.55
C ALA A 1120 -3.50 -20.43 -5.95
N LEU A 1121 -4.05 -21.09 -6.96
CA LEU A 1121 -3.94 -20.65 -8.35
C LEU A 1121 -5.19 -19.85 -8.73
N SER A 1122 -5.03 -18.94 -9.68
CA SER A 1122 -6.13 -18.13 -10.22
C SER A 1122 -5.95 -17.91 -11.71
N GLY A 1123 -7.00 -17.45 -12.40
CA GLY A 1123 -7.00 -17.25 -13.84
C GLY A 1123 -7.29 -18.52 -14.63
N SER A 1124 -6.80 -18.58 -15.86
CA SER A 1124 -6.92 -19.73 -16.74
C SER A 1124 -5.59 -20.03 -17.41
N LEU A 1125 -5.29 -21.31 -17.61
CA LEU A 1125 -4.12 -21.75 -18.36
C LEU A 1125 -4.58 -22.28 -19.72
N ASP A 1126 -4.22 -21.62 -20.82
CA ASP A 1126 -4.65 -22.08 -22.15
C ASP A 1126 -4.04 -23.43 -22.52
N ALA A 1127 -4.60 -24.09 -23.53
CA ALA A 1127 -4.10 -25.37 -24.02
C ALA A 1127 -2.65 -25.23 -24.49
N GLY A 1128 -1.74 -26.03 -23.93
CA GLY A 1128 -0.31 -25.98 -24.26
C GLY A 1128 0.48 -24.87 -23.54
N GLU A 1129 -0.15 -24.14 -22.61
CA GLU A 1129 0.54 -23.15 -21.79
C GLU A 1129 1.11 -23.74 -20.49
N TYR A 1130 2.04 -22.97 -19.93
CA TYR A 1130 2.80 -23.28 -18.73
C TYR A 1130 2.51 -22.24 -17.64
N LEU A 1131 2.51 -22.69 -16.39
CA LEU A 1131 2.52 -21.84 -15.21
C LEU A 1131 3.66 -22.32 -14.32
N VAL A 1132 4.53 -21.41 -13.90
CA VAL A 1132 5.71 -21.76 -13.09
C VAL A 1132 5.58 -21.13 -11.71
N ILE A 1133 5.55 -21.97 -10.69
CA ILE A 1133 5.65 -21.56 -9.29
C ILE A 1133 7.13 -21.45 -8.95
N ALA A 1134 7.65 -20.23 -8.83
CA ALA A 1134 9.08 -19.98 -8.66
C ALA A 1134 9.37 -18.57 -8.13
N ARG A 1135 10.55 -18.39 -7.54
CA ARG A 1135 11.13 -17.05 -7.28
C ARG A 1135 11.63 -16.40 -8.56
N ASP A 1136 11.86 -15.09 -8.53
CA ASP A 1136 12.38 -14.32 -9.68
C ASP A 1136 13.78 -14.74 -10.16
N THR A 1137 14.53 -15.47 -9.31
CA THR A 1137 15.82 -16.07 -9.67
C THR A 1137 15.72 -17.15 -10.75
N VAL A 1138 14.56 -17.78 -10.92
CA VAL A 1138 14.32 -18.78 -11.96
C VAL A 1138 13.99 -18.06 -13.27
N THR A 1139 14.84 -18.19 -14.28
CA THR A 1139 14.60 -17.56 -15.59
C THR A 1139 13.51 -18.31 -16.36
N ILE A 1140 12.41 -17.63 -16.67
CA ILE A 1140 11.29 -18.18 -17.47
C ILE A 1140 11.00 -17.27 -18.67
N PRO A 1141 10.39 -17.78 -19.76
CA PRO A 1141 9.92 -16.94 -20.86
C PRO A 1141 8.90 -15.90 -20.38
N SER A 1142 8.97 -14.67 -20.89
CA SER A 1142 8.10 -13.56 -20.47
C SER A 1142 6.61 -13.78 -20.76
N SER A 1143 6.26 -14.79 -21.57
CA SER A 1143 4.88 -15.19 -21.87
C SER A 1143 4.29 -16.18 -20.87
N VAL A 1144 5.09 -16.67 -19.91
CA VAL A 1144 4.69 -17.69 -18.94
C VAL A 1144 4.31 -17.02 -17.63
N VAL A 1145 3.21 -17.46 -17.02
CA VAL A 1145 2.74 -16.93 -15.73
C VAL A 1145 3.65 -17.44 -14.62
N ARG A 1146 4.24 -16.50 -13.86
CA ARG A 1146 4.95 -16.80 -12.61
C ARG A 1146 3.98 -16.70 -11.43
N VAL A 1147 4.05 -17.68 -10.53
CA VAL A 1147 3.39 -17.63 -9.22
C VAL A 1147 4.46 -17.72 -8.12
N PRO A 1148 4.55 -16.77 -7.17
CA PRO A 1148 5.54 -16.85 -6.11
C PRO A 1148 5.19 -17.94 -5.07
N PHE A 1149 6.20 -18.48 -4.40
CA PHE A 1149 5.98 -19.30 -3.20
C PHE A 1149 5.45 -18.45 -2.03
N PRO A 1150 4.56 -18.97 -1.17
CA PRO A 1150 4.06 -18.25 -0.01
C PRO A 1150 5.10 -18.19 1.12
N GLY A 1151 5.43 -16.98 1.62
CA GLY A 1151 6.30 -16.74 2.78
C GLY A 1151 7.53 -15.85 2.50
N THR A 1152 8.31 -15.55 3.54
CA THR A 1152 9.49 -14.65 3.50
C THR A 1152 10.84 -15.37 3.42
N ALA A 1153 10.87 -16.70 3.35
CA ALA A 1153 12.12 -17.45 3.25
C ALA A 1153 12.81 -17.16 1.91
N ALA A 1154 14.12 -16.85 1.95
CA ALA A 1154 14.91 -16.47 0.77
C ALA A 1154 15.51 -17.67 0.00
N THR A 1155 15.55 -18.85 0.61
CA THR A 1155 15.98 -20.16 0.04
C THR A 1155 15.12 -21.30 0.62
N ASP A 1156 15.07 -22.48 -0.01
CA ASP A 1156 14.51 -23.73 0.55
C ASP A 1156 12.97 -23.75 0.71
N ASN A 1157 12.22 -23.39 -0.34
CA ASN A 1157 10.75 -23.47 -0.35
C ASN A 1157 10.21 -24.89 -0.54
N LEU A 1158 10.94 -25.73 -1.27
CA LEU A 1158 10.59 -27.12 -1.53
C LEU A 1158 11.48 -28.01 -0.68
N GLN A 1159 10.87 -28.68 0.29
CA GLN A 1159 11.62 -29.65 1.09
C GLN A 1159 12.10 -30.82 0.23
N ASN A 1160 13.34 -31.25 0.48
CA ASN A 1160 14.04 -32.38 -0.16
C ASN A 1160 14.29 -33.54 0.84
N GLY A 1161 13.43 -33.66 1.85
CA GLY A 1161 13.46 -34.72 2.85
C GLY A 1161 12.88 -36.04 2.35
N PRO A 1162 13.04 -37.13 3.12
CA PRO A 1162 12.58 -38.45 2.70
C PRO A 1162 11.05 -38.53 2.59
N ASN A 1163 10.57 -38.98 1.42
CA ASN A 1163 9.17 -39.12 1.04
C ASN A 1163 8.39 -37.79 0.96
N ASP A 1164 8.96 -36.74 0.41
CA ASP A 1164 8.21 -35.49 0.19
C ASP A 1164 7.32 -35.58 -1.07
N GLY A 1165 6.40 -34.63 -1.22
CA GLY A 1165 5.51 -34.64 -2.39
C GLY A 1165 4.70 -33.36 -2.62
N ILE A 1166 4.14 -33.28 -3.81
CA ILE A 1166 3.31 -32.20 -4.32
C ILE A 1166 1.97 -32.79 -4.77
N ALA A 1167 0.87 -32.11 -4.47
CA ALA A 1167 -0.47 -32.49 -4.92
C ALA A 1167 -1.20 -31.29 -5.52
N ILE A 1168 -1.88 -31.48 -6.66
CA ILE A 1168 -2.80 -30.51 -7.23
C ILE A 1168 -4.22 -30.90 -6.83
N LEU A 1169 -4.92 -30.04 -6.09
CA LEU A 1169 -6.29 -30.29 -5.65
C LEU A 1169 -7.26 -29.26 -6.22
N ARG A 1170 -8.49 -29.70 -6.51
CA ARG A 1170 -9.65 -28.81 -6.69
C ARG A 1170 -10.76 -29.27 -5.74
N GLY A 1171 -11.02 -28.50 -4.69
CA GLY A 1171 -11.86 -28.96 -3.58
C GLY A 1171 -11.26 -30.22 -2.95
N THR A 1172 -11.96 -31.36 -3.04
CA THR A 1172 -11.47 -32.67 -2.58
C THR A 1172 -10.92 -33.56 -3.70
N GLU A 1173 -11.01 -33.13 -4.96
CA GLU A 1173 -10.51 -33.88 -6.11
C GLU A 1173 -8.99 -33.75 -6.23
N LEU A 1174 -8.29 -34.88 -6.31
CA LEU A 1174 -6.86 -34.94 -6.63
C LEU A 1174 -6.71 -34.97 -8.15
N LEU A 1175 -6.11 -33.92 -8.72
CA LEU A 1175 -5.96 -33.74 -10.16
C LEU A 1175 -4.67 -34.38 -10.69
N ASP A 1176 -3.56 -34.19 -9.96
CA ASP A 1176 -2.24 -34.78 -10.24
C ASP A 1176 -1.43 -34.79 -8.93
N ALA A 1177 -0.47 -35.70 -8.81
CA ALA A 1177 0.46 -35.75 -7.70
C ALA A 1177 1.86 -36.24 -8.11
N LEU A 1178 2.86 -35.75 -7.39
CA LEU A 1178 4.24 -36.23 -7.51
C LEU A 1178 4.81 -36.48 -6.13
N THR A 1179 5.45 -37.63 -5.94
CA THR A 1179 6.25 -37.94 -4.75
C THR A 1179 7.69 -38.12 -5.15
N TYR A 1180 8.61 -37.57 -4.37
CA TYR A 1180 10.06 -37.67 -4.57
C TYR A 1180 10.77 -38.00 -3.26
N GLU A 1181 12.00 -38.47 -3.33
CA GLU A 1181 12.75 -39.02 -2.18
C GLU A 1181 12.05 -40.17 -1.42
N GLY A 1182 11.03 -40.78 -2.03
CA GLY A 1182 10.28 -41.93 -1.53
C GLY A 1182 8.76 -41.78 -1.66
N PRO A 1183 7.97 -42.84 -1.39
CA PRO A 1183 6.53 -42.83 -1.65
C PRO A 1183 5.69 -42.25 -0.50
N VAL A 1184 4.84 -41.25 -0.79
CA VAL A 1184 3.76 -40.78 0.10
C VAL A 1184 2.47 -41.56 -0.16
N THR A 1185 2.34 -42.72 0.50
CA THR A 1185 1.16 -43.60 0.28
C THR A 1185 -0.10 -43.19 1.04
N ALA A 1186 0.02 -42.30 2.03
CA ALA A 1186 -1.09 -41.78 2.82
C ALA A 1186 -0.71 -40.43 3.46
N VAL A 1187 -1.43 -39.36 3.10
CA VAL A 1187 -1.37 -38.04 3.75
C VAL A 1187 -2.79 -37.52 3.94
N THR A 1188 -3.08 -36.88 5.08
CA THR A 1188 -4.40 -36.26 5.32
C THR A 1188 -4.32 -34.77 5.06
N ILE A 1189 -4.99 -34.31 4.00
CA ILE A 1189 -5.06 -32.91 3.57
C ILE A 1189 -6.51 -32.47 3.73
N SER A 1190 -6.74 -31.41 4.52
CA SER A 1190 -8.09 -30.86 4.79
C SER A 1190 -9.14 -31.94 5.16
N GLY A 1191 -8.74 -32.91 5.99
CA GLY A 1191 -9.62 -33.99 6.47
C GLY A 1191 -9.83 -35.18 5.52
N THR A 1192 -9.27 -35.16 4.30
CA THR A 1192 -9.33 -36.27 3.35
C THR A 1192 -7.96 -36.94 3.23
N THR A 1193 -7.91 -38.28 3.23
CA THR A 1193 -6.66 -39.04 3.08
C THR A 1193 -6.39 -39.36 1.61
N TYR A 1194 -5.25 -38.91 1.10
CA TYR A 1194 -4.79 -39.12 -0.28
C TYR A 1194 -3.60 -40.07 -0.35
N ASN A 1195 -3.52 -40.83 -1.44
CA ASN A 1195 -2.30 -41.51 -1.88
C ASN A 1195 -1.71 -40.67 -3.01
N LEU A 1196 -0.51 -40.13 -2.83
CA LEU A 1196 0.15 -39.27 -3.83
C LEU A 1196 0.98 -40.08 -4.83
N VAL A 1197 1.08 -41.40 -4.67
CA VAL A 1197 1.79 -42.26 -5.63
C VAL A 1197 0.88 -42.57 -6.82
N GLU A 1198 1.20 -41.98 -7.97
CA GLU A 1198 0.59 -42.32 -9.25
C GLU A 1198 1.14 -43.66 -9.75
N GLY A 1199 0.33 -44.71 -9.68
CA GLY A 1199 0.72 -46.05 -10.13
C GLY A 1199 1.95 -46.59 -9.37
N THR A 1200 3.09 -46.59 -10.05
CA THR A 1200 4.40 -46.97 -9.48
C THR A 1200 5.20 -45.71 -9.16
N ALA A 1201 5.74 -45.61 -7.93
CA ALA A 1201 6.55 -44.47 -7.53
C ALA A 1201 7.77 -44.29 -8.46
N SER A 1202 8.04 -43.04 -8.84
CA SER A 1202 9.20 -42.68 -9.65
C SER A 1202 10.50 -42.99 -8.92
N THR A 1203 11.52 -43.36 -9.69
CA THR A 1203 12.91 -43.42 -9.23
C THR A 1203 13.73 -42.22 -9.71
N ALA A 1204 13.11 -41.30 -10.45
CA ALA A 1204 13.74 -40.05 -10.84
C ALA A 1204 13.98 -39.22 -9.58
N GLN A 1205 15.19 -38.70 -9.46
CA GLN A 1205 15.60 -37.82 -8.37
C GLN A 1205 16.26 -36.60 -8.98
N ASP A 1206 16.05 -35.48 -8.32
CA ASP A 1206 16.84 -34.30 -8.58
C ASP A 1206 18.19 -34.50 -7.86
N VAL A 1207 19.27 -34.60 -8.62
CA VAL A 1207 20.60 -35.01 -8.12
C VAL A 1207 21.67 -34.07 -8.65
N GLY A 1208 21.63 -32.81 -8.21
CA GLY A 1208 22.68 -31.83 -8.47
C GLY A 1208 22.15 -30.45 -8.88
N SER A 1209 23.01 -29.44 -8.79
CA SER A 1209 22.68 -28.01 -8.97
C SER A 1209 22.21 -27.55 -10.35
N THR A 1210 21.97 -28.48 -11.28
CA THR A 1210 21.55 -28.19 -12.67
C THR A 1210 20.65 -29.30 -13.20
N ALA A 1211 19.97 -30.03 -12.32
CA ALA A 1211 19.09 -31.13 -12.68
C ALA A 1211 17.67 -30.82 -12.23
N SER A 1212 16.70 -31.45 -12.87
CA SER A 1212 15.30 -31.43 -12.45
C SER A 1212 14.70 -32.81 -12.69
N ILE A 1213 13.54 -33.07 -12.07
CA ILE A 1213 12.69 -34.19 -12.46
C ILE A 1213 11.61 -33.66 -13.41
N SER A 1214 11.45 -34.31 -14.56
CA SER A 1214 10.55 -33.84 -15.62
C SER A 1214 9.71 -34.97 -16.19
N ARG A 1215 8.48 -34.65 -16.62
CA ARG A 1215 7.67 -35.54 -17.45
C ARG A 1215 8.26 -35.59 -18.86
N ILE A 1216 8.75 -36.76 -19.28
CA ILE A 1216 9.40 -36.95 -20.59
C ILE A 1216 8.71 -38.08 -21.36
N PRO A 1217 8.03 -37.80 -22.48
CA PRO A 1217 7.86 -36.49 -23.14
C PRO A 1217 7.01 -35.47 -22.37
N ASN A 1218 7.19 -34.17 -22.68
CA ASN A 1218 6.46 -33.05 -22.09
C ASN A 1218 4.94 -33.28 -21.98
N GLY A 1219 4.38 -33.04 -20.80
CA GLY A 1219 2.95 -33.14 -20.52
C GLY A 1219 2.37 -34.54 -20.58
N ARG A 1220 3.20 -35.58 -20.64
CA ARG A 1220 2.76 -36.97 -20.66
C ARG A 1220 2.40 -37.43 -19.25
N ASP A 1221 1.14 -37.77 -19.07
CA ASP A 1221 0.64 -38.39 -17.86
C ASP A 1221 -0.08 -39.72 -18.18
N THR A 1222 0.54 -40.82 -17.78
CA THR A 1222 -0.03 -42.17 -17.88
C THR A 1222 -0.62 -42.66 -16.55
N ASN A 1223 -0.66 -41.79 -15.53
CA ASN A 1223 -0.96 -42.10 -14.13
C ASN A 1223 -0.04 -43.20 -13.56
N ASP A 1224 1.21 -43.28 -14.04
CA ASP A 1224 2.25 -44.14 -13.51
C ASP A 1224 3.57 -43.36 -13.47
N ALA A 1225 3.94 -42.90 -12.27
CA ALA A 1225 5.05 -41.96 -12.10
C ALA A 1225 6.40 -42.53 -12.57
N ALA A 1226 6.62 -43.85 -12.45
CA ALA A 1226 7.82 -44.51 -12.94
C ALA A 1226 7.92 -44.55 -14.47
N THR A 1227 6.80 -44.40 -15.16
CA THR A 1227 6.73 -44.33 -16.63
C THR A 1227 6.84 -42.90 -17.14
N ASP A 1228 6.33 -41.94 -16.38
CA ASP A 1228 6.17 -40.55 -16.82
C ASP A 1228 7.38 -39.67 -16.52
N TRP A 1229 8.08 -39.92 -15.40
CA TRP A 1229 9.13 -39.03 -14.89
C TRP A 1229 10.55 -39.55 -15.15
N ALA A 1230 11.43 -38.63 -15.53
CA ALA A 1230 12.86 -38.88 -15.65
C ALA A 1230 13.69 -37.72 -15.07
N THR A 1231 14.90 -38.02 -14.58
CA THR A 1231 15.88 -37.00 -14.21
C THR A 1231 16.51 -36.43 -15.47
N THR A 1232 16.57 -35.11 -15.59
CA THR A 1232 17.20 -34.41 -16.71
C THR A 1232 18.23 -33.40 -16.22
N ALA A 1233 19.28 -33.17 -17.00
CA ALA A 1233 20.22 -32.04 -16.81
C ALA A 1233 19.81 -30.80 -17.63
N MET A 1234 18.73 -30.91 -18.40
CA MET A 1234 18.15 -29.84 -19.21
C MET A 1234 16.94 -29.28 -18.46
N VAL A 1235 17.19 -28.29 -17.59
CA VAL A 1235 16.16 -27.60 -16.81
C VAL A 1235 15.42 -26.60 -17.70
N THR A 1236 14.09 -26.69 -17.82
CA THR A 1236 13.29 -25.99 -18.84
C THR A 1236 12.06 -25.24 -18.32
N PRO A 1237 12.16 -24.43 -17.24
CA PRO A 1237 10.99 -23.77 -16.65
C PRO A 1237 10.30 -22.83 -17.64
N GLY A 1238 9.02 -23.08 -17.87
CA GLY A 1238 8.15 -22.40 -18.83
C GLY A 1238 8.33 -22.85 -20.28
N ALA A 1239 8.96 -24.01 -20.53
CA ALA A 1239 9.24 -24.51 -21.88
C ALA A 1239 9.05 -26.03 -21.99
N PRO A 1240 8.90 -26.59 -23.21
CA PRO A 1240 8.72 -28.03 -23.36
C PRO A 1240 9.90 -28.86 -22.85
N ASN A 1241 9.61 -29.80 -21.95
CA ASN A 1241 10.59 -30.78 -21.48
C ASN A 1241 11.23 -31.53 -22.65
N VAL A 1242 12.56 -31.56 -22.68
CA VAL A 1242 13.34 -32.27 -23.68
C VAL A 1242 14.13 -33.39 -23.04
N ALA A 1243 14.17 -34.55 -23.70
CA ALA A 1243 15.08 -35.62 -23.31
C ALA A 1243 16.53 -35.18 -23.54
N ASP A 1244 17.42 -35.49 -22.59
CA ASP A 1244 18.86 -35.29 -22.76
C ASP A 1244 19.33 -36.06 -24.01
N PRO A 1245 20.01 -35.42 -24.96
CA PRO A 1245 20.53 -36.09 -26.16
C PRO A 1245 21.52 -37.25 -25.87
N ASP A 1246 22.07 -37.34 -24.65
CA ASP A 1246 22.99 -38.41 -24.22
C ASP A 1246 22.32 -39.54 -23.39
N MET A 1247 20.99 -39.52 -23.19
CA MET A 1247 20.21 -40.56 -22.49
C MET A 1247 19.62 -41.65 -23.39
#